data_AF-A0A8H3CBD5-F1
#
_entry.id   AF-A0A8H3CBD5-F1
#
_cell.length_a   1.000
_cell.length_b   1.000
_cell.length_c   1.000
_cell.angle_alpha   90.00
_cell.angle_beta   90.00
_cell.angle_gamma   90.00
#
_symmetry.space_group_name_H-M   'P 1'
#
loop_
_entity.id
_entity.type
_entity.pdbx_description
1 polymer ?
#
loop_
_entity_poly.entity_id
_entity_poly.type
_entity_poly.pdbx_seq_one_letter_code
_entity_poly.pdbx_strand_id
1 'polypeptide(L)'
;MTARYIKAFPEPVAKQAAGDLESCGSRGESNYFSRRLRRKMGVKSVLVLGGVLSVAAYVHSEPLFLTNPVARANSQLPVMPSYQLDSKIAHYLGPYGARYAVPSKISSQIPKGCNVTMINILQRHGARYPTKGSGAEIDIALAKLKKVANITEPSLKFISTFNYTYTADQLNDFGRDQSYVSGQIIAKRYASLGTAKFVRAAKKDRIVESARWWKQGFQGGAYDVSIDTLPQPDVSIIIGDTSNNTLNVQTCVAAEALDPAPGDIASGDWLGRFAPPITKRLNELLSGAGLNDNDTINLMSLCGFDTSAQNGSASPWCSAFDQSVWKSNEYYYDLEKYYSKSYGSAYARSQGAGWVNELLSRLTGTLVQDHTTTNNTLNSDPATFPVGPSAPRIFADFSSDNNIAMILSALGILRDAKPLPPAGPIPSPSTQQFVVSKLVPFAGLTFVEKLSCPALPAKDYVRIIINDAVIPLTDLTPCGKLGSTEGLFSDKGCSPPRPPWTKTLMYPVKYSSLPAHAQDLERCKEESGEWQESFANPCKPKHSLRNALAVGCGILFLSAYAFSKPSHYATHPVRRDGARLPTLPTYQLDPELINHLGPYGPRHAVPSNISSEIPKGCDVSMISLLQRHGARYPTGDGEGARIDTALGKLSQVTNVTDPSLQFVHDFKYPYVADQLVSLGQRQMYVSGQIIAQKYASLGSRAFVRSSKEERIAESAGWWEQGFKGASFDVPVSELPYPAVAIPVSDKVNNTLDVQTCPAARAVNPPAGDIMSAEWLSIFAPPITKRLNDGLPGASLTDRDVFSLMNLCGFDSAAKNGTASPWCGVFSMDEWKSYEYYHDLEKYWSKFYGSSYARSLGAGWVNELVSRLTGEPVQDSTSTNSTLDSNYETFPIGPSAPRIFADFSSDNNIATILSSLGILRDTIPLGSTGPLHFDKPQQFVVSKLVPFGGLILVEKLSCSGPELKGEYVRIIINDATISLDGIPACAGSENIRGLCPLDKFLQGQAYARAGGSFSTICFEMT
;
A
#
# COMPACT_ATOMS: atom_id res chain seq x y z
N MET A 1 -11.07 -56.35 37.75
CA MET A 1 -10.95 -57.72 37.19
C MET A 1 -10.20 -57.54 35.86
N THR A 2 -8.88 -57.78 35.81
CA THR A 2 -8.17 -59.05 35.44
C THR A 2 -8.07 -59.28 33.92
N ALA A 3 -6.92 -59.63 33.31
CA ALA A 3 -5.53 -59.75 33.82
C ALA A 3 -4.44 -60.04 32.72
N ARG A 4 -3.26 -59.36 32.80
CA ARG A 4 -1.89 -59.78 32.35
C ARG A 4 -1.67 -60.04 30.83
N TYR A 5 -0.47 -60.13 30.22
CA TYR A 5 0.98 -60.16 30.59
C TYR A 5 1.76 -59.15 29.65
N ILE A 6 3.03 -58.67 29.80
CA ILE A 6 4.34 -59.10 30.40
C ILE A 6 5.09 -60.11 29.48
N LYS A 7 6.35 -60.00 29.02
CA LYS A 7 7.63 -59.22 29.21
C LYS A 7 8.12 -58.74 27.80
N ALA A 8 9.29 -58.14 27.46
CA ALA A 8 10.46 -57.40 28.03
C ALA A 8 11.76 -57.73 27.21
N PHE A 9 12.75 -56.83 27.17
CA PHE A 9 14.01 -56.88 26.37
C PHE A 9 15.04 -57.97 26.79
N PRO A 10 16.10 -58.25 25.97
CA PRO A 10 17.42 -57.63 26.24
C PRO A 10 18.35 -57.31 25.03
N GLU A 11 19.26 -56.35 25.21
CA GLU A 11 20.56 -56.12 24.51
C GLU A 11 21.71 -56.88 25.28
N PRO A 12 23.07 -56.76 25.05
CA PRO A 12 23.91 -55.85 24.23
C PRO A 12 25.17 -56.50 23.51
N VAL A 13 26.15 -55.66 23.10
CA VAL A 13 27.65 -55.88 22.99
C VAL A 13 28.34 -56.15 21.61
N ALA A 14 28.67 -55.05 20.91
CA ALA A 14 30.03 -54.53 20.54
C ALA A 14 31.19 -55.33 19.85
N LYS A 15 31.92 -54.58 18.96
CA LYS A 15 33.38 -54.67 18.56
C LYS A 15 33.83 -55.81 17.59
N GLN A 16 34.93 -55.74 16.81
CA GLN A 16 36.03 -54.74 16.63
C GLN A 16 36.78 -54.85 15.27
N ALA A 17 37.48 -53.77 14.85
CA ALA A 17 38.79 -53.75 14.12
C ALA A 17 38.93 -54.35 12.69
N ALA A 18 39.92 -53.99 11.84
CA ALA A 18 40.82 -52.81 11.69
C ALA A 18 41.59 -52.90 10.34
N GLY A 19 42.35 -51.88 9.93
CA GLY A 19 43.26 -51.93 8.77
C GLY A 19 43.76 -50.56 8.28
N ASP A 20 44.94 -50.14 8.74
CA ASP A 20 45.51 -48.79 8.52
C ASP A 20 46.52 -48.71 7.35
N LEU A 21 46.84 -47.49 6.88
CA LEU A 21 48.23 -46.97 6.89
C LEU A 21 48.41 -45.49 6.47
N GLU A 22 49.51 -44.93 6.99
CA GLU A 22 50.04 -43.54 6.99
C GLU A 22 50.82 -43.13 5.70
N SER A 23 51.29 -41.89 5.44
CA SER A 23 51.20 -40.53 6.05
C SER A 23 51.75 -39.43 5.08
N CYS A 24 51.92 -38.18 5.57
CA CYS A 24 52.70 -37.03 5.02
C CYS A 24 52.10 -36.20 3.85
N GLY A 25 52.23 -34.85 3.79
CA GLY A 25 52.67 -33.92 4.85
C GLY A 25 52.97 -32.45 4.44
N SER A 26 52.21 -31.49 5.00
CA SER A 26 52.58 -30.08 5.33
C SER A 26 52.69 -28.94 4.27
N ARG A 27 52.49 -27.69 4.77
CA ARG A 27 52.74 -26.34 4.19
C ARG A 27 51.75 -25.82 3.12
N GLY A 28 51.39 -24.52 3.06
CA GLY A 28 51.57 -23.41 4.02
C GLY A 28 51.68 -22.01 3.38
N GLU A 29 51.06 -20.98 4.00
CA GLU A 29 51.28 -19.52 3.76
C GLU A 29 50.90 -18.94 2.36
N SER A 30 50.75 -17.63 2.11
CA SER A 30 50.35 -16.45 2.92
C SER A 30 49.87 -15.30 1.97
N ASN A 31 49.40 -14.18 2.52
CA ASN A 31 48.98 -12.97 1.77
C ASN A 31 50.15 -12.20 1.14
N TYR A 32 49.96 -11.50 0.00
CA TYR A 32 49.98 -10.01 -0.08
C TYR A 32 49.92 -9.39 -1.50
N PHE A 33 49.63 -8.07 -1.53
CA PHE A 33 49.99 -7.06 -2.55
C PHE A 33 49.32 -7.07 -3.96
N SER A 34 49.40 -5.96 -4.71
CA SER A 34 48.39 -4.87 -4.70
C SER A 34 48.37 -4.05 -6.01
N ARG A 35 47.24 -3.38 -6.28
CA ARG A 35 47.10 -2.07 -6.98
C ARG A 35 47.43 -1.90 -8.49
N ARG A 36 46.49 -1.17 -9.14
CA ARG A 36 46.62 -0.25 -10.29
C ARG A 36 46.85 -0.82 -11.70
N LEU A 37 45.91 -0.48 -12.59
CA LEU A 37 46.16 0.60 -13.55
C LEU A 37 44.90 1.50 -13.74
N ARG A 38 45.07 2.70 -14.31
CA ARG A 38 44.00 3.64 -14.73
C ARG A 38 44.42 4.26 -16.07
N ARG A 39 43.47 4.48 -17.00
CA ARG A 39 43.43 5.47 -18.14
C ARG A 39 42.71 4.85 -19.37
N LYS A 40 42.02 5.60 -20.27
CA LYS A 40 41.39 6.94 -20.24
C LYS A 40 40.59 7.14 -21.56
N MET A 41 39.51 7.96 -21.54
CA MET A 41 38.81 8.54 -22.72
C MET A 41 38.01 7.55 -23.62
N GLY A 42 36.96 7.94 -24.36
CA GLY A 42 36.14 9.16 -24.22
C GLY A 42 35.28 9.59 -25.42
N VAL A 43 34.10 10.15 -25.12
CA VAL A 43 33.49 11.38 -25.71
C VAL A 43 32.78 11.33 -27.10
N LYS A 44 31.47 11.70 -27.10
CA LYS A 44 30.58 12.19 -28.20
C LYS A 44 30.10 11.19 -29.28
N SER A 45 28.96 11.34 -29.98
CA SER A 45 27.67 12.06 -29.76
C SER A 45 26.67 11.78 -30.93
N VAL A 46 25.44 12.37 -30.88
CA VAL A 46 24.43 12.56 -31.97
C VAL A 46 23.41 11.39 -32.09
N LEU A 47 22.10 11.47 -31.75
CA LEU A 47 20.97 12.39 -32.11
C LEU A 47 20.37 12.05 -33.51
N VAL A 48 19.07 12.14 -33.88
CA VAL A 48 17.78 12.47 -33.19
C VAL A 48 16.55 12.05 -34.07
N LEU A 49 15.30 12.35 -33.65
CA LEU A 49 13.97 12.16 -34.31
C LEU A 49 13.40 10.73 -34.25
N GLY A 50 12.09 10.48 -34.03
CA GLY A 50 10.94 11.33 -33.62
C GLY A 50 9.83 10.36 -33.09
N GLY A 51 8.87 10.71 -32.21
CA GLY A 51 7.95 11.87 -32.18
C GLY A 51 6.62 11.47 -32.87
N VAL A 52 5.40 11.81 -32.43
CA VAL A 52 4.84 12.68 -31.36
C VAL A 52 3.31 12.37 -31.26
N LEU A 53 2.58 12.83 -30.23
CA LEU A 53 1.08 12.75 -30.03
C LEU A 53 0.50 11.34 -29.71
N SER A 54 -0.59 11.15 -28.93
CA SER A 54 -1.54 12.06 -28.24
C SER A 54 -1.91 11.59 -26.81
N VAL A 55 -2.59 12.42 -26.02
CA VAL A 55 -3.11 12.16 -24.65
C VAL A 55 -4.64 12.23 -24.62
N ALA A 56 -5.35 11.49 -23.73
CA ALA A 56 -6.68 11.87 -23.20
C ALA A 56 -7.26 11.00 -22.04
N ALA A 57 -6.63 11.04 -20.85
CA ALA A 57 -7.23 10.92 -19.50
C ALA A 57 -8.45 9.99 -19.18
N TYR A 58 -8.25 9.10 -18.21
CA TYR A 58 -9.12 9.06 -17.02
C TYR A 58 -8.33 8.94 -15.71
N VAL A 59 -8.99 9.18 -14.57
CA VAL A 59 -8.38 9.52 -13.27
C VAL A 59 -8.62 8.42 -12.24
N HIS A 60 -7.62 8.11 -11.42
CA HIS A 60 -7.75 7.36 -10.15
C HIS A 60 -6.86 8.03 -9.09
N SER A 61 -7.29 8.02 -7.83
CA SER A 61 -6.51 8.53 -6.71
C SER A 61 -5.51 7.50 -6.20
N GLU A 62 -4.29 7.98 -5.93
CA GLU A 62 -3.16 7.21 -5.41
C GLU A 62 -2.46 7.98 -4.28
N PRO A 63 -1.68 7.29 -3.42
CA PRO A 63 -0.96 7.96 -2.34
C PRO A 63 0.01 9.03 -2.84
N LEU A 64 -0.16 10.24 -2.31
CA LEU A 64 0.48 11.45 -2.83
C LEU A 64 1.93 11.61 -2.31
N PHE A 65 2.34 10.82 -1.31
CA PHE A 65 3.64 10.89 -0.65
C PHE A 65 4.38 9.54 -0.58
N LEU A 66 5.64 9.47 -1.02
CA LEU A 66 6.50 8.28 -0.89
C LEU A 66 7.27 8.30 0.45
N THR A 67 8.04 7.25 0.74
CA THR A 67 8.76 7.05 2.01
C THR A 67 10.29 7.18 1.96
N ASN A 68 10.90 7.26 0.76
CA ASN A 68 12.36 7.38 0.59
C ASN A 68 12.76 8.71 -0.09
N PRO A 69 13.87 9.36 0.32
CA PRO A 69 14.30 10.63 -0.24
C PRO A 69 14.94 10.47 -1.63
N VAL A 70 14.37 11.14 -2.64
CA VAL A 70 14.92 11.21 -4.01
C VAL A 70 16.09 12.22 -4.05
N ALA A 71 17.14 11.92 -4.81
CA ALA A 71 18.37 12.70 -4.85
C ALA A 71 18.19 14.16 -5.35
N ARG A 72 18.86 15.11 -4.68
CA ARG A 72 18.83 16.55 -5.01
C ARG A 72 19.50 16.86 -6.36
N ALA A 73 18.70 17.24 -7.36
CA ALA A 73 19.19 17.86 -8.59
C ALA A 73 19.25 19.41 -8.50
N ASN A 74 20.17 19.94 -7.66
CA ASN A 74 20.86 21.26 -7.79
C ASN A 74 21.57 21.64 -6.48
N SER A 75 22.90 21.83 -6.53
CA SER A 75 23.77 22.01 -5.35
C SER A 75 23.92 23.47 -4.89
N GLN A 76 22.82 24.23 -4.81
CA GLN A 76 22.88 25.68 -4.51
C GLN A 76 21.80 26.27 -3.58
N LEU A 77 20.76 25.54 -3.19
CA LEU A 77 19.78 26.04 -2.20
C LEU A 77 20.31 25.83 -0.77
N PRO A 78 19.99 26.74 0.18
CA PRO A 78 20.20 26.50 1.61
C PRO A 78 19.60 25.18 2.09
N VAL A 79 20.09 24.67 3.21
CA VAL A 79 19.59 23.45 3.85
C VAL A 79 18.66 23.85 4.99
N MET A 80 17.39 23.43 4.92
CA MET A 80 16.45 23.60 6.04
C MET A 80 17.01 22.94 7.31
N PRO A 81 16.96 23.60 8.49
CA PRO A 81 17.32 22.99 9.76
C PRO A 81 16.47 21.75 10.05
N SER A 82 17.15 20.64 10.37
CA SER A 82 16.57 19.33 10.62
C SER A 82 17.05 18.75 11.96
N TYR A 83 16.22 17.93 12.59
CA TYR A 83 16.63 17.18 13.78
C TYR A 83 17.70 16.13 13.45
N GLN A 84 18.69 15.96 14.33
CA GLN A 84 19.79 15.00 14.23
C GLN A 84 19.37 13.59 14.70
N LEU A 85 18.22 13.12 14.22
CA LEU A 85 17.55 11.89 14.64
C LEU A 85 17.43 10.89 13.47
N ASP A 86 17.26 9.60 13.79
CA ASP A 86 16.83 8.61 12.79
C ASP A 86 15.48 9.03 12.21
N SER A 87 15.35 8.97 10.88
CA SER A 87 14.10 9.21 10.14
C SER A 87 12.87 8.47 10.68
N LYS A 88 13.04 7.25 11.22
CA LYS A 88 11.99 6.45 11.85
C LYS A 88 11.50 7.00 13.19
N ILE A 89 12.19 8.00 13.74
CA ILE A 89 11.75 8.82 14.88
C ILE A 89 11.33 10.19 14.34
N ALA A 90 12.21 10.89 13.62
CA ALA A 90 12.02 12.26 13.17
C ALA A 90 10.75 12.49 12.32
N HIS A 91 10.38 11.52 11.48
CA HIS A 91 9.18 11.57 10.63
C HIS A 91 7.92 11.01 11.31
N TYR A 92 7.95 10.80 12.63
CA TYR A 92 6.86 10.21 13.43
C TYR A 92 6.62 10.97 14.76
N LEU A 93 7.03 12.25 14.81
CA LEU A 93 6.84 13.17 15.94
C LEU A 93 5.57 14.04 15.81
N GLY A 94 4.66 13.69 14.90
CA GLY A 94 3.43 14.43 14.61
C GLY A 94 3.70 15.92 14.37
N PRO A 95 2.97 16.83 15.06
CA PRO A 95 3.10 18.27 14.88
C PRO A 95 4.36 18.85 15.55
N TYR A 96 5.23 18.03 16.13
CA TYR A 96 6.45 18.46 16.84
C TYR A 96 7.76 18.05 16.15
N GLY A 97 7.68 17.35 15.01
CA GLY A 97 8.81 17.13 14.11
C GLY A 97 9.26 18.42 13.39
N ALA A 98 10.52 18.49 12.99
CA ALA A 98 11.00 19.51 12.04
C ALA A 98 10.48 19.20 10.62
N ARG A 99 10.23 20.24 9.80
CA ARG A 99 9.98 20.04 8.36
C ARG A 99 11.15 19.30 7.71
N TYR A 100 10.83 18.16 7.09
CA TYR A 100 11.69 17.42 6.17
C TYR A 100 11.17 17.53 4.73
N ALA A 101 11.94 17.05 3.77
CA ALA A 101 11.48 16.93 2.38
C ALA A 101 10.61 15.66 2.26
N VAL A 102 9.30 15.85 2.12
CA VAL A 102 8.36 14.76 1.86
C VAL A 102 8.53 14.34 0.39
N PRO A 103 8.75 13.06 0.09
CA PRO A 103 8.86 12.57 -1.29
C PRO A 103 7.51 12.57 -2.04
N SER A 104 7.50 12.84 -3.36
CA SER A 104 6.32 12.72 -4.23
C SER A 104 6.62 12.01 -5.54
N LYS A 105 5.61 11.36 -6.14
CA LYS A 105 5.72 10.75 -7.49
C LYS A 105 5.96 11.80 -8.60
N ILE A 106 5.41 13.00 -8.45
CA ILE A 106 5.62 14.12 -9.39
C ILE A 106 6.83 14.95 -8.95
N SER A 107 7.71 15.33 -9.88
CA SER A 107 8.88 16.16 -9.61
C SER A 107 8.53 17.62 -9.27
N SER A 108 9.15 18.16 -8.21
CA SER A 108 8.96 19.53 -7.75
C SER A 108 9.76 20.59 -8.54
N GLN A 109 10.55 20.16 -9.53
CA GLN A 109 11.15 21.04 -10.54
C GLN A 109 10.07 21.74 -11.37
N ILE A 110 10.33 22.94 -11.89
CA ILE A 110 9.38 23.65 -12.77
C ILE A 110 9.29 22.88 -14.11
N PRO A 111 8.09 22.58 -14.66
CA PRO A 111 7.95 21.86 -15.92
C PRO A 111 8.63 22.60 -17.08
N LYS A 112 9.26 21.84 -17.99
CA LYS A 112 10.06 22.41 -19.09
C LYS A 112 9.19 23.26 -20.02
N GLY A 113 9.50 24.55 -20.13
CA GLY A 113 8.73 25.52 -20.93
C GLY A 113 7.62 26.24 -20.17
N CYS A 114 7.43 25.94 -18.87
CA CYS A 114 6.63 26.75 -17.96
C CYS A 114 7.51 27.74 -17.18
N ASN A 115 6.96 28.92 -16.92
CA ASN A 115 7.48 29.89 -15.96
C ASN A 115 6.49 30.05 -14.81
N VAL A 116 6.98 30.14 -13.58
CA VAL A 116 6.15 30.55 -12.44
C VAL A 116 5.87 32.05 -12.57
N THR A 117 4.61 32.46 -12.43
CA THR A 117 4.15 33.86 -12.56
C THR A 117 3.59 34.43 -11.26
N MET A 118 3.28 33.58 -10.27
CA MET A 118 2.93 33.94 -8.90
C MET A 118 3.14 32.74 -7.98
N ILE A 119 3.43 32.96 -6.71
CA ILE A 119 3.31 31.94 -5.65
C ILE A 119 2.45 32.45 -4.48
N ASN A 120 1.67 31.54 -3.90
CA ASN A 120 0.97 31.73 -2.63
C ASN A 120 1.47 30.71 -1.62
N ILE A 121 2.21 31.19 -0.61
CA ILE A 121 2.75 30.38 0.48
C ILE A 121 1.78 30.39 1.66
N LEU A 122 1.63 29.23 2.30
CA LEU A 122 0.99 29.04 3.59
C LEU A 122 1.98 28.26 4.47
N GLN A 123 2.64 28.95 5.39
CA GLN A 123 3.65 28.36 6.26
C GLN A 123 3.17 28.28 7.71
N ARG A 124 3.42 27.14 8.36
CA ARG A 124 3.33 27.03 9.81
C ARG A 124 4.45 27.83 10.47
N HIS A 125 4.19 28.35 11.67
CA HIS A 125 5.25 28.91 12.51
C HIS A 125 6.41 27.92 12.72
N GLY A 126 7.60 28.46 13.00
CA GLY A 126 8.79 27.66 13.34
C GLY A 126 8.62 26.83 14.62
N ALA A 127 9.64 26.04 14.94
CA ALA A 127 9.71 25.32 16.20
C ALA A 127 9.61 26.26 17.42
N ARG A 128 9.01 25.74 18.49
CA ARG A 128 8.63 26.50 19.69
C ARG A 128 8.75 25.63 20.92
N TYR A 129 8.82 26.27 22.08
CA TYR A 129 8.55 25.61 23.35
C TYR A 129 7.08 25.13 23.46
N PRO A 130 6.75 24.24 24.41
CA PRO A 130 5.38 23.80 24.70
C PRO A 130 4.37 24.95 24.90
N THR A 131 3.07 24.69 24.72
CA THR A 131 2.06 25.71 25.05
C THR A 131 1.91 25.84 26.57
N LYS A 132 1.23 26.89 27.06
CA LYS A 132 0.95 26.98 28.52
C LYS A 132 0.24 25.73 29.07
N GLY A 133 -0.68 25.13 28.31
CA GLY A 133 -1.38 23.90 28.70
C GLY A 133 -0.47 22.68 28.66
N SER A 134 0.12 22.37 27.50
CA SER A 134 1.01 21.21 27.34
C SER A 134 2.24 21.29 28.24
N GLY A 135 2.74 22.50 28.55
CA GLY A 135 3.84 22.72 29.48
C GLY A 135 3.47 22.33 30.92
N ALA A 136 2.27 22.66 31.39
CA ALA A 136 1.81 22.28 32.72
C ALA A 136 1.66 20.75 32.87
N GLU A 137 1.14 20.07 31.84
CA GLU A 137 1.04 18.60 31.81
C GLU A 137 2.43 17.93 31.78
N ILE A 138 3.38 18.50 31.02
CA ILE A 138 4.79 18.09 31.04
C ILE A 138 5.42 18.32 32.43
N ASP A 139 5.18 19.46 33.07
CA ASP A 139 5.67 19.75 34.42
C ASP A 139 5.11 18.77 35.48
N ILE A 140 3.85 18.33 35.33
CA ILE A 140 3.26 17.27 36.17
C ILE A 140 3.99 15.93 35.98
N ALA A 141 4.27 15.54 34.73
CA ALA A 141 5.03 14.32 34.43
C ALA A 141 6.47 14.39 34.96
N LEU A 142 7.15 15.53 34.77
CA LEU A 142 8.50 15.76 35.29
C LEU A 142 8.54 15.83 36.83
N ALA A 143 7.49 16.34 37.49
CA ALA A 143 7.37 16.38 38.94
C ALA A 143 7.15 14.99 39.57
N LYS A 144 6.61 14.02 38.82
CA LYS A 144 6.60 12.60 39.20
C LYS A 144 8.01 12.02 39.14
N LEU A 145 8.73 12.27 38.05
CA LEU A 145 10.10 11.78 37.85
C LEU A 145 11.13 12.33 38.86
N LYS A 146 10.98 13.58 39.30
CA LYS A 146 11.83 14.21 40.35
C LYS A 146 11.78 13.49 41.71
N LYS A 147 10.89 12.52 41.91
CA LYS A 147 10.80 11.69 43.14
C LYS A 147 11.67 10.43 43.09
N VAL A 148 12.20 10.06 41.91
CA VAL A 148 12.94 8.81 41.71
C VAL A 148 14.39 8.98 42.16
N ALA A 149 14.71 8.47 43.36
CA ALA A 149 16.00 8.72 44.02
C ALA A 149 17.21 7.93 43.48
N ASN A 150 17.01 6.93 42.62
CA ASN A 150 18.09 6.11 42.05
C ASN A 150 17.71 5.54 40.67
N ILE A 151 18.15 6.20 39.59
CA ILE A 151 17.91 5.72 38.21
C ILE A 151 19.08 4.83 37.79
N THR A 152 18.86 3.51 37.81
CA THR A 152 19.86 2.50 37.45
C THR A 152 20.01 2.33 35.94
N GLU A 153 18.90 2.40 35.20
CA GLU A 153 18.79 2.21 33.76
C GLU A 153 19.62 3.26 32.98
N PRO A 154 20.70 2.88 32.26
CA PRO A 154 21.59 3.81 31.57
C PRO A 154 20.91 4.78 30.61
N SER A 155 19.91 4.34 29.83
CA SER A 155 19.20 5.17 28.86
C SER A 155 18.34 6.28 29.50
N LEU A 156 18.02 6.17 30.80
CA LEU A 156 17.15 7.09 31.53
C LEU A 156 17.89 7.97 32.54
N LYS A 157 19.20 7.77 32.78
CA LYS A 157 19.98 8.51 33.79
C LYS A 157 19.95 10.03 33.60
N PHE A 158 19.84 10.50 32.36
CA PHE A 158 19.77 11.91 32.01
C PHE A 158 18.63 12.66 32.73
N ILE A 159 17.54 11.96 33.11
CA ILE A 159 16.39 12.53 33.82
C ILE A 159 16.81 13.22 35.13
N SER A 160 17.79 12.66 35.85
CA SER A 160 18.34 13.24 37.07
C SER A 160 19.02 14.61 36.88
N THR A 161 19.42 14.91 35.64
CA THR A 161 20.06 16.16 35.21
C THR A 161 19.19 16.99 34.25
N PHE A 162 17.97 16.54 33.94
CA PHE A 162 17.14 17.16 32.92
C PHE A 162 16.50 18.45 33.43
N ASN A 163 16.91 19.59 32.87
CA ASN A 163 16.47 20.91 33.29
C ASN A 163 15.47 21.52 32.31
N TYR A 164 14.18 21.44 32.65
CA TYR A 164 13.09 22.02 31.86
C TYR A 164 12.85 23.48 32.26
N THR A 165 13.29 24.42 31.42
CA THR A 165 13.18 25.88 31.65
C THR A 165 12.49 26.60 30.49
N TYR A 166 11.50 25.95 29.87
CA TYR A 166 10.96 26.36 28.58
C TYR A 166 9.82 27.38 28.72
N THR A 167 10.04 28.58 28.18
CA THR A 167 9.06 29.67 28.22
C THR A 167 7.94 29.42 27.22
N ALA A 168 6.71 29.27 27.73
CA ALA A 168 5.57 28.77 26.96
C ALA A 168 5.25 29.57 25.68
N ASP A 169 4.78 28.86 24.66
CA ASP A 169 4.28 29.36 23.36
C ASP A 169 5.29 30.15 22.48
N GLN A 170 6.51 30.48 22.96
CA GLN A 170 7.57 31.23 22.24
C GLN A 170 8.34 30.38 21.21
N LEU A 171 8.85 31.00 20.14
CA LEU A 171 9.85 30.37 19.25
C LEU A 171 11.18 30.14 19.99
N ASN A 172 11.86 29.05 19.63
CA ASN A 172 13.27 28.82 19.94
C ASN A 172 14.15 29.11 18.71
N ASP A 173 15.47 29.17 18.88
CA ASP A 173 16.39 29.62 17.82
C ASP A 173 16.35 28.71 16.58
N PHE A 174 16.19 27.40 16.77
CA PHE A 174 15.89 26.46 15.67
C PHE A 174 14.65 26.88 14.86
N GLY A 175 13.56 27.29 15.51
CA GLY A 175 12.36 27.78 14.84
C GLY A 175 12.54 29.13 14.12
N ARG A 176 13.42 29.99 14.65
CA ARG A 176 13.83 31.26 14.02
C ARG A 176 14.62 30.97 12.74
N ASP A 177 15.62 30.10 12.84
CA ASP A 177 16.46 29.67 11.71
C ASP A 177 15.64 28.96 10.62
N GLN A 178 14.75 28.04 10.99
CA GLN A 178 13.81 27.42 10.06
C GLN A 178 12.98 28.45 9.26
N SER A 179 12.49 29.49 9.92
CA SER A 179 11.70 30.54 9.27
C SER A 179 12.56 31.41 8.35
N TYR A 180 13.75 31.80 8.81
CA TYR A 180 14.74 32.57 8.07
C TYR A 180 15.24 31.83 6.81
N VAL A 181 15.68 30.58 6.96
CA VAL A 181 16.16 29.72 5.87
C VAL A 181 15.05 29.41 4.87
N SER A 182 13.80 29.22 5.31
CA SER A 182 12.65 29.10 4.40
C SER A 182 12.49 30.37 3.55
N GLY A 183 12.67 31.56 4.13
CA GLY A 183 12.71 32.84 3.41
C GLY A 183 13.79 32.88 2.34
N GLN A 184 15.02 32.51 2.69
CA GLN A 184 16.14 32.42 1.72
C GLN A 184 15.87 31.42 0.58
N ILE A 185 15.30 30.25 0.91
CA ILE A 185 14.98 29.21 -0.08
C ILE A 185 13.92 29.72 -1.07
N ILE A 186 12.87 30.39 -0.61
CA ILE A 186 11.86 30.98 -1.51
C ILE A 186 12.49 32.07 -2.38
N ALA A 187 13.24 33.01 -1.80
CA ALA A 187 13.89 34.09 -2.55
C ALA A 187 14.82 33.55 -3.65
N LYS A 188 15.57 32.47 -3.37
CA LYS A 188 16.47 31.85 -4.35
C LYS A 188 15.75 30.95 -5.37
N ARG A 189 14.69 30.23 -4.96
CA ARG A 189 13.90 29.34 -5.85
C ARG A 189 13.01 30.10 -6.82
N TYR A 190 12.54 31.29 -6.43
CA TYR A 190 11.58 32.11 -7.20
C TYR A 190 12.12 33.50 -7.56
N ALA A 191 13.44 33.66 -7.67
CA ALA A 191 14.10 34.92 -8.01
C ALA A 191 13.56 35.57 -9.31
N SER A 192 13.03 34.78 -10.25
CA SER A 192 12.37 35.25 -11.47
C SER A 192 11.07 36.04 -11.25
N LEU A 193 10.47 35.97 -10.07
CA LEU A 193 9.30 36.79 -9.67
C LEU A 193 9.70 38.17 -9.11
N GLY A 194 11.00 38.42 -8.93
CA GLY A 194 11.52 39.63 -8.29
C GLY A 194 11.40 39.62 -6.76
N THR A 195 11.65 40.77 -6.15
CA THR A 195 11.73 40.95 -4.68
C THR A 195 10.42 41.47 -4.05
N ALA A 196 9.42 41.81 -4.86
CA ALA A 196 8.13 42.30 -4.42
C ALA A 196 7.28 41.16 -3.83
N LYS A 197 6.88 41.33 -2.57
CA LYS A 197 6.18 40.32 -1.77
C LYS A 197 5.10 40.94 -0.88
N PHE A 198 4.12 40.14 -0.49
CA PHE A 198 3.08 40.52 0.47
C PHE A 198 2.93 39.42 1.53
N VAL A 199 3.03 39.77 2.81
CA VAL A 199 3.13 38.80 3.91
C VAL A 199 2.06 39.07 4.96
N ARG A 200 1.21 38.08 5.25
CA ARG A 200 0.24 38.12 6.34
C ARG A 200 0.61 37.15 7.45
N ALA A 201 0.21 37.45 8.67
CA ALA A 201 0.27 36.53 9.80
C ALA A 201 -1.03 36.55 10.60
N ALA A 202 -1.43 35.41 11.17
CA ALA A 202 -2.33 35.44 12.32
C ALA A 202 -1.62 36.12 13.50
N LYS A 203 -2.28 37.07 14.18
CA LYS A 203 -1.72 37.90 15.26
C LYS A 203 -1.58 37.10 16.57
N LYS A 204 -0.65 36.15 16.58
CA LYS A 204 -0.08 35.50 17.77
C LYS A 204 1.44 35.55 17.65
N ASP A 205 2.13 35.88 18.74
CA ASP A 205 3.51 36.38 18.71
C ASP A 205 4.46 35.50 17.88
N ARG A 206 4.53 34.19 18.15
CA ARG A 206 5.37 33.25 17.38
C ARG A 206 5.06 33.17 15.87
N ILE A 207 3.82 33.44 15.47
CA ILE A 207 3.36 33.37 14.07
C ILE A 207 3.80 34.65 13.35
N VAL A 208 3.63 35.80 14.01
CA VAL A 208 4.18 37.08 13.58
C VAL A 208 5.71 37.02 13.52
N GLU A 209 6.38 36.52 14.57
CA GLU A 209 7.83 36.35 14.65
C GLU A 209 8.36 35.45 13.51
N SER A 210 7.67 34.33 13.22
CA SER A 210 8.02 33.47 12.07
C SER A 210 7.94 34.22 10.74
N ALA A 211 6.90 35.06 10.55
CA ALA A 211 6.77 35.89 9.36
C ALA A 211 7.87 36.98 9.27
N ARG A 212 8.27 37.55 10.41
CA ARG A 212 9.37 38.54 10.51
C ARG A 212 10.72 37.91 10.12
N TRP A 213 11.06 36.75 10.69
CA TRP A 213 12.26 35.99 10.33
C TRP A 213 12.27 35.56 8.86
N TRP A 214 11.13 35.10 8.34
CA TRP A 214 11.00 34.77 6.92
C TRP A 214 11.20 35.99 6.01
N LYS A 215 10.66 37.17 6.35
CA LYS A 215 10.91 38.41 5.60
C LYS A 215 12.39 38.81 5.63
N GLN A 216 13.05 38.69 6.78
CA GLN A 216 14.48 38.95 6.93
C GLN A 216 15.33 38.04 6.03
N GLY A 217 15.06 36.73 6.06
CA GLY A 217 15.76 35.75 5.22
C GLY A 217 15.48 35.91 3.73
N PHE A 218 14.22 36.19 3.36
CA PHE A 218 13.84 36.50 1.97
C PHE A 218 14.56 37.75 1.45
N GLN A 219 14.76 38.76 2.30
CA GLN A 219 15.43 40.01 1.94
C GLN A 219 16.96 39.93 1.93
N GLY A 220 17.54 38.77 2.31
CA GLY A 220 18.99 38.62 2.44
C GLY A 220 19.59 39.42 3.61
N GLY A 221 18.77 39.79 4.60
CA GLY A 221 19.24 40.46 5.82
C GLY A 221 20.07 39.53 6.70
N ALA A 222 20.88 40.10 7.58
CA ALA A 222 21.65 39.34 8.57
C ALA A 222 20.71 38.57 9.51
N TYR A 223 21.14 37.37 9.93
CA TYR A 223 20.43 36.55 10.92
C TYR A 223 20.64 37.04 12.35
N ASP A 224 21.88 37.39 12.69
CA ASP A 224 22.27 37.90 14.02
C ASP A 224 21.83 39.37 14.18
N VAL A 225 20.54 39.56 14.50
CA VAL A 225 19.89 40.86 14.71
C VAL A 225 18.82 40.75 15.80
N SER A 226 18.56 41.85 16.52
CA SER A 226 17.46 41.88 17.51
C SER A 226 16.10 41.69 16.83
N ILE A 227 15.23 40.89 17.45
CA ILE A 227 13.86 40.61 17.00
C ILE A 227 13.09 41.91 16.75
N ASP A 228 13.30 42.95 17.55
CA ASP A 228 12.63 44.25 17.40
C ASP A 228 12.94 44.94 16.07
N THR A 229 14.15 44.72 15.53
CA THR A 229 14.59 45.31 14.25
C THR A 229 14.05 44.59 13.02
N LEU A 230 13.47 43.39 13.17
CA LEU A 230 13.02 42.57 12.04
C LEU A 230 11.84 43.20 11.29
N PRO A 231 11.78 43.08 9.94
CA PRO A 231 10.68 43.60 9.13
C PRO A 231 9.34 42.97 9.52
N GLN A 232 8.36 43.79 9.92
CA GLN A 232 7.01 43.34 10.25
C GLN A 232 6.30 42.69 9.06
N PRO A 233 5.38 41.72 9.25
CA PRO A 233 4.45 41.31 8.20
C PRO A 233 3.59 42.52 7.77
N ASP A 234 3.15 42.51 6.52
CA ASP A 234 2.40 43.62 5.91
C ASP A 234 0.98 43.69 6.47
N VAL A 235 0.41 42.57 6.95
CA VAL A 235 -0.82 42.52 7.77
C VAL A 235 -0.68 41.51 8.90
N SER A 236 -1.07 41.88 10.13
CA SER A 236 -1.29 40.96 11.25
C SER A 236 -2.78 40.86 11.59
N ILE A 237 -3.44 39.78 11.18
CA ILE A 237 -4.89 39.59 11.32
C ILE A 237 -5.22 39.20 12.76
N ILE A 238 -6.10 39.96 13.43
CA ILE A 238 -6.49 39.75 14.83
C ILE A 238 -7.15 38.38 15.00
N ILE A 239 -6.75 37.66 16.06
CA ILE A 239 -7.34 36.37 16.45
C ILE A 239 -8.41 36.61 17.51
N GLY A 240 -9.57 35.97 17.39
CA GLY A 240 -10.63 35.99 18.39
C GLY A 240 -11.91 35.31 17.91
N ASP A 241 -12.76 34.93 18.86
CA ASP A 241 -14.12 34.39 18.69
C ASP A 241 -15.05 35.25 17.80
N THR A 242 -14.78 36.54 17.75
CA THR A 242 -15.55 37.60 17.08
C THR A 242 -14.79 38.21 15.89
N SER A 243 -13.56 37.74 15.61
CA SER A 243 -12.67 38.30 14.60
C SER A 243 -12.47 37.32 13.44
N ASN A 244 -13.12 37.60 12.30
CA ASN A 244 -12.92 36.82 11.07
C ASN A 244 -11.45 36.86 10.62
N ASN A 245 -10.83 35.67 10.62
CA ASN A 245 -9.40 35.50 10.40
C ASN A 245 -9.12 34.15 9.72
N THR A 246 -8.86 34.18 8.42
CA THR A 246 -8.59 32.98 7.60
C THR A 246 -7.32 32.23 7.98
N LEU A 247 -6.43 32.84 8.78
CA LEU A 247 -5.17 32.26 9.26
C LEU A 247 -5.26 31.73 10.70
N ASN A 248 -6.35 32.01 11.42
CA ASN A 248 -6.68 31.39 12.70
C ASN A 248 -8.18 31.52 13.01
N VAL A 249 -9.00 30.59 12.49
CA VAL A 249 -10.45 30.64 12.64
C VAL A 249 -10.87 30.18 14.03
N GLN A 250 -11.50 31.08 14.78
CA GLN A 250 -12.14 30.81 16.08
C GLN A 250 -13.64 31.15 16.10
N THR A 251 -14.17 31.75 15.03
CA THR A 251 -15.56 32.24 14.95
C THR A 251 -16.61 31.14 14.77
N CYS A 252 -16.22 29.87 14.70
CA CYS A 252 -17.12 28.74 14.52
C CYS A 252 -17.58 28.18 15.88
N VAL A 253 -18.52 28.88 16.53
CA VAL A 253 -19.03 28.54 17.87
C VAL A 253 -19.44 27.06 18.00
N ALA A 254 -20.08 26.48 16.98
CA ALA A 254 -20.50 25.07 16.99
C ALA A 254 -19.34 24.05 16.93
N ALA A 255 -18.15 24.45 16.49
CA ALA A 255 -16.95 23.62 16.48
C ALA A 255 -16.14 23.75 17.77
N GLU A 256 -16.06 24.97 18.33
CA GLU A 256 -15.31 25.26 19.55
C GLU A 256 -16.13 24.97 20.84
N ALA A 257 -17.43 24.65 20.72
CA ALA A 257 -18.28 24.15 21.80
C ALA A 257 -18.29 22.61 21.95
N LEU A 258 -17.40 21.89 21.24
CA LEU A 258 -17.24 20.44 21.38
C LEU A 258 -16.19 20.12 22.45
N ASP A 259 -16.64 19.68 23.62
CA ASP A 259 -15.80 19.26 24.74
C ASP A 259 -16.26 17.89 25.29
N PRO A 260 -15.42 16.84 25.27
CA PRO A 260 -14.13 16.76 24.57
C PRO A 260 -14.33 16.81 23.05
N ALA A 261 -13.32 17.28 22.30
CA ALA A 261 -13.44 17.32 20.84
C ALA A 261 -13.37 15.89 20.25
N PRO A 262 -13.97 15.62 19.08
CA PRO A 262 -13.97 14.28 18.48
C PRO A 262 -12.58 13.67 18.25
N GLY A 263 -11.55 14.51 18.02
CA GLY A 263 -10.16 14.07 17.94
C GLY A 263 -9.51 13.78 19.29
N ASP A 264 -9.96 14.41 20.37
CA ASP A 264 -9.48 14.13 21.73
C ASP A 264 -10.03 12.76 22.19
N ILE A 265 -11.30 12.47 21.86
CA ILE A 265 -11.90 11.14 22.04
C ILE A 265 -11.13 10.10 21.21
N ALA A 266 -10.99 10.32 19.89
CA ALA A 266 -10.37 9.34 19.00
C ALA A 266 -8.89 9.07 19.33
N SER A 267 -8.13 10.10 19.69
CA SER A 267 -6.73 9.95 20.11
C SER A 267 -6.60 9.39 21.52
N GLY A 268 -7.53 9.67 22.44
CA GLY A 268 -7.61 9.04 23.76
C GLY A 268 -7.91 7.53 23.70
N ASP A 269 -8.87 7.12 22.87
CA ASP A 269 -9.19 5.72 22.59
C ASP A 269 -7.99 4.93 22.02
N TRP A 270 -7.11 5.62 21.29
CA TRP A 270 -5.86 5.06 20.78
C TRP A 270 -4.75 5.07 21.84
N LEU A 271 -4.61 6.16 22.61
CA LEU A 271 -3.64 6.29 23.70
C LEU A 271 -3.78 5.15 24.71
N GLY A 272 -5.01 4.87 25.15
CA GLY A 272 -5.33 3.75 26.05
C GLY A 272 -5.06 2.35 25.47
N ARG A 273 -4.58 2.23 24.23
CA ARG A 273 -4.14 0.97 23.59
C ARG A 273 -2.63 0.88 23.51
N PHE A 274 -1.95 1.93 23.05
CA PHE A 274 -0.50 1.88 22.80
C PHE A 274 0.38 2.34 23.97
N ALA A 275 -0.12 3.23 24.84
CA ALA A 275 0.64 3.74 25.98
C ALA A 275 0.77 2.78 27.18
N PRO A 276 -0.23 1.97 27.58
CA PRO A 276 -0.14 1.18 28.81
C PRO A 276 1.11 0.27 28.92
N PRO A 277 1.58 -0.42 27.86
CA PRO A 277 2.84 -1.17 27.91
C PRO A 277 4.07 -0.27 28.16
N ILE A 278 4.08 0.92 27.57
CA ILE A 278 5.16 1.92 27.69
C ILE A 278 5.16 2.50 29.11
N THR A 279 3.99 2.92 29.60
CA THR A 279 3.75 3.44 30.95
C THR A 279 4.15 2.42 32.02
N LYS A 280 3.81 1.14 31.82
CA LYS A 280 4.25 0.04 32.69
C LYS A 280 5.77 -0.07 32.70
N ARG A 281 6.41 -0.22 31.54
CA ARG A 281 7.88 -0.32 31.41
C ARG A 281 8.61 0.86 32.06
N LEU A 282 8.12 2.09 31.87
CA LEU A 282 8.71 3.27 32.51
C LEU A 282 8.58 3.24 34.03
N ASN A 283 7.42 2.85 34.59
CA ASN A 283 7.26 2.71 36.04
C ASN A 283 8.11 1.58 36.65
N GLU A 284 8.37 0.50 35.90
CA GLU A 284 9.26 -0.59 36.30
C GLU A 284 10.73 -0.13 36.36
N LEU A 285 11.18 0.65 35.36
CA LEU A 285 12.53 1.23 35.30
C LEU A 285 12.73 2.45 36.22
N LEU A 286 11.66 3.15 36.58
CA LEU A 286 11.64 4.40 37.35
C LEU A 286 10.75 4.23 38.60
N SER A 287 11.08 3.23 39.41
CA SER A 287 10.31 2.86 40.60
C SER A 287 10.05 4.06 41.52
N GLY A 288 8.78 4.27 41.86
CA GLY A 288 8.30 5.43 42.63
C GLY A 288 7.86 6.65 41.82
N ALA A 289 7.98 6.64 40.48
CA ALA A 289 7.48 7.73 39.65
C ALA A 289 5.93 7.86 39.69
N GLY A 290 5.21 6.76 39.44
CA GLY A 290 3.74 6.76 39.39
C GLY A 290 3.19 7.45 38.14
N LEU A 291 3.77 7.13 36.98
CA LEU A 291 3.34 7.63 35.67
C LEU A 291 2.03 6.96 35.21
N ASN A 292 1.21 7.70 34.48
CA ASN A 292 0.05 7.24 33.73
C ASN A 292 0.24 7.47 32.20
N ASP A 293 -0.75 7.07 31.40
CA ASP A 293 -0.65 7.13 29.94
C ASP A 293 -0.59 8.56 29.38
N ASN A 294 -1.17 9.54 30.08
CA ASN A 294 -1.02 10.95 29.75
C ASN A 294 0.42 11.43 30.03
N ASP A 295 1.04 11.03 31.14
CA ASP A 295 2.45 11.33 31.38
C ASP A 295 3.33 10.76 30.26
N THR A 296 3.05 9.52 29.82
CA THR A 296 3.79 8.87 28.72
C THR A 296 3.76 9.69 27.44
N ILE A 297 2.59 10.12 26.93
CA ILE A 297 2.54 10.92 25.69
C ILE A 297 3.13 12.34 25.89
N ASN A 298 3.00 12.94 27.08
CA ASN A 298 3.65 14.21 27.39
C ASN A 298 5.19 14.08 27.36
N LEU A 299 5.75 13.01 27.93
CA LEU A 299 7.18 12.72 27.89
C LEU A 299 7.67 12.31 26.49
N MET A 300 6.84 11.64 25.67
CA MET A 300 7.15 11.42 24.25
C MET A 300 7.20 12.74 23.47
N SER A 301 6.30 13.70 23.76
CA SER A 301 6.30 15.01 23.11
C SER A 301 7.58 15.82 23.38
N LEU A 302 8.25 15.60 24.52
CA LEU A 302 9.55 16.21 24.82
C LEU A 302 10.60 15.85 23.77
N CYS A 303 10.57 14.68 23.13
CA CYS A 303 11.52 14.36 22.05
C CYS A 303 11.51 15.45 20.95
N GLY A 304 10.34 15.93 20.53
CA GLY A 304 10.23 17.01 19.54
C GLY A 304 10.61 18.39 20.12
N PHE A 305 10.01 18.76 21.25
CA PHE A 305 10.23 20.07 21.86
C PHE A 305 11.69 20.29 22.27
N ASP A 306 12.28 19.33 22.98
CA ASP A 306 13.62 19.39 23.52
C ASP A 306 14.70 19.32 22.42
N THR A 307 14.51 18.48 21.39
CA THR A 307 15.42 18.46 20.22
C THR A 307 15.44 19.82 19.52
N SER A 308 14.29 20.50 19.42
CA SER A 308 14.26 21.87 18.85
C SER A 308 14.87 22.93 19.77
N ALA A 309 14.76 22.76 21.09
CA ALA A 309 15.41 23.64 22.07
C ALA A 309 16.93 23.49 22.05
N GLN A 310 17.44 22.28 21.80
CA GLN A 310 18.86 21.96 21.61
C GLN A 310 19.35 22.22 20.16
N ASN A 311 18.74 23.17 19.44
CA ASN A 311 19.08 23.54 18.06
C ASN A 311 19.20 22.36 17.07
N GLY A 312 18.31 21.37 17.23
CA GLY A 312 18.22 20.19 16.39
C GLY A 312 19.06 19.00 16.88
N SER A 313 19.91 19.16 17.89
CA SER A 313 20.63 18.04 18.52
C SER A 313 19.65 17.10 19.23
N ALA A 314 19.82 15.80 19.00
CA ALA A 314 18.88 14.77 19.46
C ALA A 314 18.64 14.81 20.97
N SER A 315 17.38 15.00 21.38
CA SER A 315 17.00 14.88 22.78
C SER A 315 17.17 13.45 23.29
N PRO A 316 17.68 13.24 24.52
CA PRO A 316 17.68 11.92 25.14
C PRO A 316 16.26 11.36 25.38
N TRP A 317 15.23 12.22 25.40
CA TRP A 317 13.83 11.78 25.39
C TRP A 317 13.46 10.97 24.14
N CYS A 318 14.15 11.16 23.02
CA CYS A 318 13.92 10.37 21.81
C CYS A 318 14.40 8.91 21.94
N SER A 319 15.47 8.68 22.73
CA SER A 319 16.02 7.35 23.03
C SER A 319 15.43 6.71 24.29
N ALA A 320 14.61 7.43 25.07
CA ALA A 320 13.89 6.88 26.21
C ALA A 320 12.75 5.91 25.81
N PHE A 321 12.36 5.89 24.53
CA PHE A 321 11.29 5.07 23.97
C PHE A 321 11.80 4.24 22.79
N ASP A 322 11.28 3.01 22.65
CA ASP A 322 11.67 2.08 21.59
C ASP A 322 11.31 2.60 20.19
N GLN A 323 12.15 2.34 19.18
CA GLN A 323 11.96 2.88 17.82
C GLN A 323 10.59 2.51 17.20
N SER A 324 9.99 1.40 17.63
CA SER A 324 8.68 0.93 17.15
C SER A 324 7.49 1.79 17.60
N VAL A 325 7.53 2.42 18.78
CA VAL A 325 6.35 3.10 19.33
C VAL A 325 6.06 4.45 18.68
N TRP A 326 7.03 5.03 17.96
CA TRP A 326 6.86 6.32 17.30
C TRP A 326 5.79 6.29 16.21
N LYS A 327 5.57 5.17 15.51
CA LYS A 327 4.44 5.04 14.57
C LYS A 327 3.08 5.22 15.28
N SER A 328 2.95 4.75 16.52
CA SER A 328 1.74 4.92 17.32
C SER A 328 1.58 6.35 17.86
N ASN A 329 2.70 7.04 18.16
CA ASN A 329 2.72 8.47 18.50
C ASN A 329 2.31 9.36 17.32
N GLU A 330 2.77 9.05 16.10
CA GLU A 330 2.27 9.72 14.89
C GLU A 330 0.76 9.53 14.75
N TYR A 331 0.28 8.30 14.85
CA TYR A 331 -1.14 7.99 14.67
C TYR A 331 -2.06 8.58 15.75
N TYR A 332 -1.56 8.78 16.97
CA TYR A 332 -2.23 9.56 18.01
C TYR A 332 -2.53 10.99 17.54
N TYR A 333 -1.54 11.68 16.97
CA TYR A 333 -1.74 13.02 16.42
C TYR A 333 -2.52 13.03 15.11
N ASP A 334 -2.39 11.99 14.27
CA ASP A 334 -3.22 11.83 13.08
C ASP A 334 -4.70 11.78 13.46
N LEU A 335 -5.09 10.96 14.44
CA LEU A 335 -6.47 10.86 14.91
C LEU A 335 -6.99 12.18 15.49
N GLU A 336 -6.21 12.87 16.34
CA GLU A 336 -6.58 14.17 16.90
C GLU A 336 -6.83 15.19 15.78
N LYS A 337 -5.84 15.41 14.90
CA LYS A 337 -5.94 16.40 13.82
C LYS A 337 -6.97 16.01 12.77
N TYR A 338 -7.17 14.71 12.49
CA TYR A 338 -8.14 14.22 11.51
C TYR A 338 -9.57 14.53 11.95
N TYR A 339 -9.92 14.15 13.18
CA TYR A 339 -11.29 14.28 13.70
C TYR A 339 -11.62 15.66 14.27
N SER A 340 -10.66 16.39 14.86
CA SER A 340 -10.91 17.74 15.36
C SER A 340 -10.81 18.80 14.25
N LYS A 341 -9.83 18.71 13.33
CA LYS A 341 -9.44 19.84 12.43
C LYS A 341 -9.23 19.46 10.96
N SER A 342 -9.71 18.30 10.49
CA SER A 342 -9.65 17.86 9.07
C SER A 342 -10.89 17.04 8.67
N TYR A 343 -10.77 16.05 7.77
CA TYR A 343 -11.89 15.33 7.14
C TYR A 343 -12.79 14.50 8.07
N GLY A 344 -12.39 14.23 9.32
CA GLY A 344 -13.26 13.65 10.34
C GLY A 344 -14.14 14.68 11.05
N SER A 345 -13.81 15.97 10.95
CA SER A 345 -14.59 17.08 11.50
C SER A 345 -15.71 17.50 10.54
N ALA A 346 -16.91 17.72 11.09
CA ALA A 346 -18.02 18.32 10.34
C ALA A 346 -17.76 19.78 9.92
N TYR A 347 -16.86 20.48 10.62
CA TYR A 347 -16.69 21.94 10.54
C TYR A 347 -15.42 22.39 9.80
N ALA A 348 -14.35 21.57 9.84
CA ALA A 348 -13.01 21.96 9.35
C ALA A 348 -12.98 22.53 7.92
N ARG A 349 -13.76 21.96 7.00
CA ARG A 349 -13.84 22.43 5.61
C ARG A 349 -14.50 23.80 5.48
N SER A 350 -15.51 24.08 6.30
CA SER A 350 -16.17 25.38 6.36
C SER A 350 -15.29 26.43 7.04
N GLN A 351 -14.52 26.04 8.05
CA GLN A 351 -13.54 26.91 8.70
C GLN A 351 -12.41 27.30 7.72
N GLY A 352 -11.84 26.34 6.99
CA GLY A 352 -10.78 26.60 6.00
C GLY A 352 -11.21 27.34 4.73
N ALA A 353 -12.52 27.43 4.45
CA ALA A 353 -13.05 27.94 3.17
C ALA A 353 -12.62 29.38 2.85
N GLY A 354 -12.59 30.29 3.83
CA GLY A 354 -12.24 31.68 3.60
C GLY A 354 -10.83 31.90 3.03
N TRP A 355 -9.83 31.10 3.45
CA TRP A 355 -8.49 31.17 2.87
C TRP A 355 -8.46 30.66 1.42
N VAL A 356 -9.26 29.64 1.10
CA VAL A 356 -9.39 29.14 -0.28
C VAL A 356 -10.00 30.19 -1.18
N ASN A 357 -11.01 30.92 -0.71
CA ASN A 357 -11.61 32.03 -1.45
C ASN A 357 -10.62 33.19 -1.64
N GLU A 358 -9.79 33.51 -0.64
CA GLU A 358 -8.67 34.46 -0.77
C GLU A 358 -7.60 34.00 -1.79
N LEU A 359 -7.20 32.72 -1.75
CA LEU A 359 -6.27 32.15 -2.73
C LEU A 359 -6.82 32.27 -4.15
N LEU A 360 -8.08 31.93 -4.37
CA LEU A 360 -8.74 32.04 -5.68
C LEU A 360 -8.69 33.49 -6.19
N SER A 361 -9.04 34.47 -5.37
CA SER A 361 -8.99 35.90 -5.69
C SER A 361 -7.60 36.40 -6.08
N ARG A 362 -6.53 35.94 -5.41
CA ARG A 362 -5.15 36.27 -5.81
C ARG A 362 -4.77 35.61 -7.15
N LEU A 363 -5.20 34.37 -7.39
CA LEU A 363 -4.92 33.64 -8.63
C LEU A 363 -5.67 34.21 -9.84
N THR A 364 -6.91 34.67 -9.68
CA THR A 364 -7.74 35.28 -10.74
C THR A 364 -7.48 36.78 -10.91
N GLY A 365 -7.05 37.48 -9.86
CA GLY A 365 -6.98 38.94 -9.81
C GLY A 365 -8.34 39.61 -9.55
N THR A 366 -9.31 38.89 -8.97
CA THR A 366 -10.64 39.41 -8.63
C THR A 366 -10.78 39.69 -7.14
N LEU A 367 -11.78 40.48 -6.74
CA LEU A 367 -12.14 40.66 -5.31
C LEU A 367 -12.54 39.33 -4.65
N VAL A 368 -12.50 39.29 -3.32
CA VAL A 368 -12.92 38.12 -2.53
C VAL A 368 -14.44 37.99 -2.54
N GLN A 369 -14.91 36.76 -2.77
CA GLN A 369 -16.32 36.38 -2.79
C GLN A 369 -16.53 35.30 -1.73
N ASP A 370 -16.78 35.73 -0.49
CA ASP A 370 -16.91 34.84 0.66
C ASP A 370 -17.89 35.39 1.70
N HIS A 371 -18.58 34.48 2.39
CA HIS A 371 -19.51 34.77 3.48
C HIS A 371 -19.24 33.82 4.68
N THR A 372 -18.00 33.36 4.84
CA THR A 372 -17.61 32.38 5.86
C THR A 372 -16.67 32.99 6.91
N THR A 373 -15.35 32.95 6.67
CA THR A 373 -14.32 33.29 7.66
C THR A 373 -13.42 34.45 7.22
N THR A 374 -13.70 35.07 6.07
CA THR A 374 -12.96 36.24 5.56
C THR A 374 -13.33 37.55 6.24
N ASN A 375 -12.39 38.50 6.21
CA ASN A 375 -12.59 39.85 6.71
C ASN A 375 -12.81 40.81 5.53
N ASN A 376 -14.08 41.18 5.27
CA ASN A 376 -14.43 42.02 4.12
C ASN A 376 -13.77 43.40 4.13
N THR A 377 -13.45 43.97 5.31
CA THR A 377 -12.72 45.24 5.41
C THR A 377 -11.28 45.06 4.91
N LEU A 378 -10.57 44.01 5.36
CA LEU A 378 -9.21 43.74 4.90
C LEU A 378 -9.15 43.31 3.43
N ASN A 379 -10.18 42.61 2.95
CA ASN A 379 -10.20 42.01 1.61
C ASN A 379 -10.80 42.90 0.51
N SER A 380 -11.26 44.11 0.85
CA SER A 380 -11.69 45.14 -0.10
C SER A 380 -10.68 46.27 -0.28
N ASP A 381 -9.73 46.45 0.65
CA ASP A 381 -8.63 47.41 0.54
C ASP A 381 -7.39 46.77 -0.12
N PRO A 382 -6.92 47.27 -1.29
CA PRO A 382 -5.70 46.78 -1.95
C PRO A 382 -4.42 46.91 -1.11
N ALA A 383 -4.38 47.75 -0.08
CA ALA A 383 -3.24 47.83 0.83
C ALA A 383 -3.14 46.62 1.77
N THR A 384 -4.27 46.05 2.20
CA THR A 384 -4.34 44.87 3.08
C THR A 384 -4.61 43.57 2.34
N PHE A 385 -5.10 43.62 1.10
CA PHE A 385 -5.26 42.48 0.21
C PHE A 385 -5.01 42.83 -1.27
N PRO A 386 -3.75 43.01 -1.70
CA PRO A 386 -3.43 43.40 -3.07
C PRO A 386 -3.74 42.27 -4.07
N VAL A 387 -4.56 42.60 -5.08
CA VAL A 387 -4.92 41.73 -6.22
C VAL A 387 -4.77 42.47 -7.55
N GLY A 388 -4.75 41.72 -8.66
CA GLY A 388 -4.68 42.29 -10.01
C GLY A 388 -3.25 42.56 -10.52
N PRO A 389 -3.09 43.34 -11.62
CA PRO A 389 -1.80 43.46 -12.33
C PRO A 389 -0.68 44.12 -11.54
N SER A 390 -1.00 45.09 -10.67
CA SER A 390 -0.06 45.83 -9.82
C SER A 390 0.33 45.09 -8.53
N ALA A 391 -0.34 43.98 -8.21
CA ALA A 391 -0.06 43.22 -6.99
C ALA A 391 1.32 42.51 -7.05
N PRO A 392 1.96 42.29 -5.88
CA PRO A 392 3.13 41.42 -5.76
C PRO A 392 2.90 40.02 -6.34
N ARG A 393 3.99 39.32 -6.68
CA ARG A 393 3.93 37.96 -7.22
C ARG A 393 4.31 36.88 -6.21
N ILE A 394 4.70 37.28 -5.01
CA ILE A 394 5.04 36.39 -3.90
C ILE A 394 4.13 36.76 -2.72
N PHE A 395 3.16 35.90 -2.41
CA PHE A 395 2.33 36.02 -1.22
C PHE A 395 2.79 34.99 -0.19
N ALA A 396 2.85 35.35 1.09
CA ALA A 396 3.13 34.40 2.17
C ALA A 396 2.26 34.65 3.40
N ASP A 397 1.43 33.67 3.74
CA ASP A 397 0.53 33.72 4.88
C ASP A 397 1.03 32.76 5.98
N PHE A 398 1.09 33.25 7.23
CA PHE A 398 1.62 32.51 8.38
C PHE A 398 0.51 32.08 9.35
N SER A 399 0.51 30.81 9.73
CA SER A 399 -0.60 30.16 10.46
C SER A 399 -0.13 29.06 11.45
N SER A 400 -1.09 28.35 12.04
CA SER A 400 -0.90 27.20 12.94
C SER A 400 -1.28 25.87 12.29
N ASP A 401 -0.79 24.76 12.85
CA ASP A 401 -1.11 23.39 12.39
C ASP A 401 -2.61 23.13 12.26
N ASN A 402 -3.39 23.43 13.31
CA ASN A 402 -4.86 23.29 13.28
C ASN A 402 -5.50 24.01 12.09
N ASN A 403 -5.09 25.26 11.81
CA ASN A 403 -5.73 26.06 10.77
C ASN A 403 -5.26 25.65 9.36
N ILE A 404 -4.00 25.22 9.21
CA ILE A 404 -3.49 24.65 7.96
C ILE A 404 -4.20 23.32 7.64
N ALA A 405 -4.44 22.45 8.62
CA ALA A 405 -5.23 21.23 8.41
C ALA A 405 -6.66 21.53 7.93
N MET A 406 -7.32 22.53 8.53
CA MET A 406 -8.64 22.99 8.08
C MET A 406 -8.61 23.50 6.64
N ILE A 407 -7.61 24.32 6.28
CA ILE A 407 -7.41 24.82 4.90
C ILE A 407 -7.16 23.69 3.90
N LEU A 408 -6.29 22.73 4.22
CA LEU A 408 -6.03 21.57 3.36
C LEU A 408 -7.32 20.75 3.13
N SER A 409 -8.13 20.57 4.18
CA SER A 409 -9.42 19.89 4.05
C SER A 409 -10.40 20.65 3.14
N ALA A 410 -10.41 21.98 3.22
CA ALA A 410 -11.23 22.87 2.38
C ALA A 410 -10.76 22.92 0.91
N LEU A 411 -9.44 22.77 0.67
CA LEU A 411 -8.85 22.59 -0.66
C LEU A 411 -9.20 21.23 -1.29
N GLY A 412 -9.83 20.30 -0.56
CA GLY A 412 -10.30 19.02 -1.13
C GLY A 412 -9.20 18.03 -1.53
N ILE A 413 -7.97 18.22 -1.06
CA ILE A 413 -6.79 17.40 -1.38
C ILE A 413 -6.39 16.53 -0.18
N LEU A 414 -5.69 15.41 -0.42
CA LEU A 414 -5.17 14.51 0.62
C LEU A 414 -6.28 13.90 1.48
N ARG A 415 -7.39 13.51 0.84
CA ARG A 415 -8.52 12.89 1.53
C ARG A 415 -8.41 11.37 1.55
N ASP A 416 -8.42 10.79 2.74
CA ASP A 416 -8.46 9.34 2.94
C ASP A 416 -9.75 8.73 2.38
N ALA A 417 -9.64 7.54 1.78
CA ALA A 417 -10.77 6.82 1.18
C ALA A 417 -11.81 6.32 2.21
N LYS A 418 -11.39 6.20 3.47
CA LYS A 418 -12.20 5.88 4.65
C LYS A 418 -11.69 6.74 5.82
N PRO A 419 -12.51 7.09 6.82
CA PRO A 419 -12.03 7.71 8.06
C PRO A 419 -10.96 6.87 8.75
N LEU A 420 -10.00 7.52 9.41
CA LEU A 420 -8.94 6.84 10.18
C LEU A 420 -9.58 6.09 11.37
N PRO A 421 -9.42 4.77 11.53
CA PRO A 421 -10.07 4.02 12.60
C PRO A 421 -9.48 4.35 13.99
N PRO A 422 -10.26 4.90 14.95
CA PRO A 422 -9.74 5.27 16.28
C PRO A 422 -9.22 4.09 17.10
N ALA A 423 -9.85 2.92 16.95
CA ALA A 423 -9.43 1.69 17.60
C ALA A 423 -8.21 1.01 16.96
N GLY A 424 -7.72 1.53 15.83
CA GLY A 424 -6.79 0.85 14.92
C GLY A 424 -7.50 -0.17 14.01
N PRO A 425 -6.73 -0.95 13.22
CA PRO A 425 -5.27 -0.86 13.05
C PRO A 425 -4.84 0.45 12.37
N ILE A 426 -3.60 0.87 12.58
CA ILE A 426 -3.03 2.04 11.88
C ILE A 426 -3.05 1.75 10.37
N PRO A 427 -3.70 2.58 9.53
CA PRO A 427 -3.74 2.35 8.09
C PRO A 427 -2.34 2.25 7.45
N SER A 428 -2.27 1.62 6.28
CA SER A 428 -1.00 1.51 5.55
C SER A 428 -0.56 2.87 5.01
N PRO A 429 0.76 3.13 4.85
CA PRO A 429 1.24 4.31 4.13
C PRO A 429 0.74 4.40 2.68
N SER A 430 0.25 3.27 2.13
CA SER A 430 -0.38 3.13 0.81
C SER A 430 -1.89 3.42 0.80
N THR A 431 -2.51 3.71 1.94
CA THR A 431 -3.94 4.10 2.06
C THR A 431 -4.12 5.43 2.77
N GLN A 432 -3.33 5.71 3.82
CA GLN A 432 -3.36 6.96 4.57
C GLN A 432 -2.81 8.14 3.75
N GLN A 433 -3.66 9.15 3.55
CA GLN A 433 -3.29 10.45 2.95
C GLN A 433 -3.02 11.49 4.03
N PHE A 434 -3.85 11.53 5.07
CA PHE A 434 -3.69 12.47 6.16
C PHE A 434 -2.68 11.95 7.19
N VAL A 435 -1.45 12.50 7.15
CA VAL A 435 -0.35 12.19 8.07
C VAL A 435 0.27 13.49 8.57
N VAL A 436 0.22 13.75 9.88
CA VAL A 436 0.45 15.09 10.46
C VAL A 436 1.90 15.57 10.28
N SER A 437 2.89 14.71 10.46
CA SER A 437 4.32 14.99 10.19
C SER A 437 4.61 15.33 8.73
N LYS A 438 3.85 14.78 7.78
CA LYS A 438 3.98 15.09 6.34
C LYS A 438 3.33 16.42 5.98
N LEU A 439 2.30 16.85 6.72
CA LEU A 439 1.47 18.01 6.38
C LEU A 439 1.86 19.27 7.17
N VAL A 440 1.90 19.20 8.50
CA VAL A 440 2.04 20.36 9.40
C VAL A 440 3.16 20.24 10.46
N PRO A 441 4.38 19.74 10.13
CA PRO A 441 5.53 19.78 11.04
C PRO A 441 5.98 21.23 11.31
N PHE A 442 6.92 21.46 12.22
CA PHE A 442 7.42 22.82 12.49
C PHE A 442 8.10 23.43 11.26
N ALA A 443 7.75 24.68 10.95
CA ALA A 443 8.02 25.35 9.67
C ALA A 443 7.53 24.57 8.42
N GLY A 444 6.52 23.71 8.59
CA GLY A 444 5.80 23.04 7.50
C GLY A 444 5.27 24.05 6.48
N LEU A 445 5.49 23.77 5.20
CA LEU A 445 5.32 24.71 4.10
C LEU A 445 4.42 24.12 3.01
N THR A 446 3.23 24.67 2.88
CA THR A 446 2.39 24.52 1.68
C THR A 446 2.63 25.73 0.78
N PHE A 447 2.74 25.53 -0.53
CA PHE A 447 2.68 26.64 -1.48
C PHE A 447 2.00 26.26 -2.80
N VAL A 448 1.38 27.26 -3.40
CA VAL A 448 0.58 27.17 -4.62
C VAL A 448 1.26 28.01 -5.69
N GLU A 449 1.87 27.35 -6.67
CA GLU A 449 2.48 28.00 -7.84
C GLU A 449 1.42 28.27 -8.89
N LYS A 450 1.36 29.51 -9.38
CA LYS A 450 0.72 29.87 -10.64
C LYS A 450 1.76 29.78 -11.77
N LEU A 451 1.46 29.01 -12.80
CA LEU A 451 2.36 28.69 -13.90
C LEU A 451 1.78 29.22 -15.22
N SER A 452 2.59 29.95 -15.99
CA SER A 452 2.30 30.28 -17.39
C SER A 452 3.23 29.46 -18.28
N CYS A 453 2.65 28.77 -19.26
CA CYS A 453 3.35 27.80 -20.08
C CYS A 453 3.02 28.07 -21.56
N PRO A 454 3.79 28.90 -22.28
CA PRO A 454 3.40 29.42 -23.60
C PRO A 454 3.21 28.37 -24.70
N ALA A 455 3.72 27.15 -24.51
CA ALA A 455 3.55 26.03 -25.44
C ALA A 455 2.26 25.20 -25.20
N LEU A 456 1.40 25.63 -24.28
CA LEU A 456 0.17 24.96 -23.85
C LEU A 456 -1.05 25.84 -24.17
N PRO A 457 -2.27 25.28 -24.36
CA PRO A 457 -3.45 26.05 -24.74
C PRO A 457 -3.76 27.17 -23.73
N ALA A 458 -3.69 28.42 -24.22
CA ALA A 458 -3.55 29.67 -23.45
C ALA A 458 -4.40 29.77 -22.17
N LYS A 459 -3.82 29.30 -21.06
CA LYS A 459 -4.38 29.32 -19.70
C LYS A 459 -3.25 29.48 -18.68
N ASP A 460 -3.60 30.05 -17.53
CA ASP A 460 -2.80 29.91 -16.34
C ASP A 460 -3.06 28.52 -15.70
N TYR A 461 -1.98 27.88 -15.23
CA TYR A 461 -2.02 26.59 -14.55
C TYR A 461 -1.69 26.76 -13.06
N VAL A 462 -2.07 25.79 -12.23
CA VAL A 462 -1.84 25.81 -10.78
C VAL A 462 -1.21 24.48 -10.33
N ARG A 463 -0.20 24.55 -9.47
CA ARG A 463 0.43 23.39 -8.83
C ARG A 463 0.54 23.62 -7.32
N ILE A 464 0.12 22.65 -6.52
CA ILE A 464 0.28 22.68 -5.06
C ILE A 464 1.48 21.80 -4.66
N ILE A 465 2.31 22.30 -3.77
CA ILE A 465 3.47 21.59 -3.19
C ILE A 465 3.40 21.71 -1.67
N ILE A 466 3.57 20.60 -0.96
CA ILE A 466 3.57 20.53 0.51
C ILE A 466 4.86 19.86 0.96
N ASN A 467 5.67 20.56 1.73
CA ASN A 467 6.97 20.07 2.23
C ASN A 467 7.85 19.45 1.12
N ASP A 468 7.90 20.13 -0.03
CA ASP A 468 8.59 19.75 -1.28
C ASP A 468 8.00 18.58 -2.08
N ALA A 469 6.99 17.86 -1.56
CA ALA A 469 6.16 16.95 -2.32
C ALA A 469 5.13 17.69 -3.18
N VAL A 470 5.09 17.43 -4.49
CA VAL A 470 4.02 17.91 -5.37
C VAL A 470 2.75 17.10 -5.12
N ILE A 471 1.61 17.79 -5.00
CA ILE A 471 0.29 17.21 -4.78
C ILE A 471 -0.44 17.07 -6.14
N PRO A 472 -0.66 15.85 -6.66
CA PRO A 472 -1.64 15.60 -7.70
C PRO A 472 -3.01 16.17 -7.35
N LEU A 473 -3.57 17.03 -8.21
CA LEU A 473 -4.89 17.63 -8.03
C LEU A 473 -6.02 16.74 -8.58
N THR A 474 -5.86 15.42 -8.42
CA THR A 474 -6.77 14.38 -8.93
C THR A 474 -8.14 14.43 -8.28
N ASP A 475 -8.16 14.78 -7.00
CA ASP A 475 -9.34 14.71 -6.12
C ASP A 475 -10.28 15.91 -6.32
N LEU A 476 -9.78 16.96 -6.99
CA LEU A 476 -10.54 18.15 -7.36
C LEU A 476 -11.23 17.95 -8.71
N THR A 477 -12.55 17.85 -8.75
CA THR A 477 -13.34 17.96 -9.99
C THR A 477 -13.46 19.43 -10.42
N PRO A 478 -13.20 19.81 -11.69
CA PRO A 478 -12.85 18.98 -12.85
C PRO A 478 -11.33 18.79 -13.08
N CYS A 479 -10.47 19.32 -12.20
CA CYS A 479 -9.00 19.26 -12.30
C CYS A 479 -8.42 17.84 -12.43
N GLY A 480 -9.16 16.80 -12.05
CA GLY A 480 -8.78 15.40 -12.25
C GLY A 480 -8.27 15.07 -13.67
N LYS A 481 -8.85 15.65 -14.73
CA LYS A 481 -8.37 15.45 -16.12
C LYS A 481 -7.10 16.22 -16.48
N LEU A 482 -6.60 17.09 -15.60
CA LEU A 482 -5.40 17.94 -15.76
C LEU A 482 -4.30 17.62 -14.73
N GLY A 483 -4.50 16.63 -13.86
CA GLY A 483 -3.65 16.37 -12.69
C GLY A 483 -2.24 15.84 -12.98
N SER A 484 -1.97 15.33 -14.19
CA SER A 484 -0.63 14.91 -14.62
C SER A 484 0.04 15.98 -15.48
N THR A 485 1.23 16.42 -15.06
CA THR A 485 2.03 17.44 -15.79
C THR A 485 2.60 16.94 -17.13
N GLU A 486 2.49 15.64 -17.41
CA GLU A 486 2.80 15.05 -18.71
C GLU A 486 1.64 15.20 -19.72
N GLY A 487 0.40 15.33 -19.24
CA GLY A 487 -0.81 15.39 -20.08
C GLY A 487 -1.01 16.70 -20.85
N LEU A 488 -0.04 17.61 -20.78
CA LEU A 488 -0.17 18.99 -21.25
C LEU A 488 0.06 19.17 -22.76
N PHE A 489 0.69 18.21 -23.44
CA PHE A 489 0.98 18.26 -24.88
C PHE A 489 0.10 17.32 -25.72
N SER A 490 -1.17 17.69 -25.92
CA SER A 490 -1.92 17.23 -27.10
C SER A 490 -3.01 18.20 -27.55
N ASP A 491 -2.84 18.78 -28.73
CA ASP A 491 -3.86 19.59 -29.38
C ASP A 491 -4.98 18.74 -30.00
N LYS A 492 -6.20 18.83 -29.44
CA LYS A 492 -7.46 18.92 -30.20
C LYS A 492 -8.50 19.72 -29.39
N GLY A 493 -8.80 20.93 -29.83
CA GLY A 493 -9.88 21.74 -29.25
C GLY A 493 -11.25 21.43 -29.86
N CYS A 494 -12.31 21.62 -29.07
CA CYS A 494 -13.67 21.77 -29.57
C CYS A 494 -14.50 22.63 -28.59
N SER A 495 -15.45 23.39 -29.13
CA SER A 495 -16.48 24.14 -28.39
C SER A 495 -17.87 23.50 -28.63
N PRO A 496 -18.93 23.87 -27.88
CA PRO A 496 -19.96 22.91 -27.47
C PRO A 496 -21.14 22.77 -28.43
N PRO A 497 -22.01 21.78 -28.15
CA PRO A 497 -23.38 22.18 -27.81
C PRO A 497 -23.90 21.59 -26.48
N ARG A 498 -25.02 22.14 -25.99
CA ARG A 498 -25.87 21.60 -24.90
C ARG A 498 -27.27 21.21 -25.48
N PRO A 499 -28.32 20.94 -24.67
CA PRO A 499 -28.85 19.60 -24.40
C PRO A 499 -30.28 19.42 -25.01
N PRO A 500 -31.08 18.39 -24.64
CA PRO A 500 -31.87 18.50 -23.41
C PRO A 500 -32.16 17.18 -22.62
N TRP A 501 -32.56 17.43 -21.38
CA TRP A 501 -33.01 16.57 -20.28
C TRP A 501 -34.14 15.58 -20.54
N THR A 502 -34.19 14.55 -19.68
CA THR A 502 -35.38 14.26 -18.85
C THR A 502 -34.97 14.27 -17.35
N LYS A 503 -35.92 14.48 -16.43
CA LYS A 503 -35.68 14.69 -14.98
C LYS A 503 -36.69 13.96 -14.09
N THR A 504 -36.21 13.35 -13.01
CA THR A 504 -36.95 13.07 -11.77
C THR A 504 -35.95 12.69 -10.66
N LEU A 505 -36.02 13.18 -9.41
CA LEU A 505 -36.62 14.41 -8.88
C LEU A 505 -36.03 14.67 -7.47
N MET A 506 -35.51 15.87 -7.20
CA MET A 506 -35.50 16.47 -5.84
C MET A 506 -35.24 17.99 -5.96
N TYR A 507 -35.99 18.80 -5.21
CA TYR A 507 -35.88 20.26 -5.17
C TYR A 507 -35.80 20.76 -3.71
N PRO A 508 -35.38 22.01 -3.45
CA PRO A 508 -34.66 22.33 -2.21
C PRO A 508 -35.53 22.88 -1.09
N VAL A 509 -35.08 22.68 0.15
CA VAL A 509 -35.55 23.45 1.31
C VAL A 509 -34.84 24.80 1.32
N LYS A 510 -35.59 25.88 1.08
CA LYS A 510 -35.19 27.25 1.44
C LYS A 510 -35.93 27.66 2.71
N TYR A 511 -35.20 28.14 3.70
CA TYR A 511 -35.78 28.99 4.74
C TYR A 511 -35.66 30.46 4.32
N SER A 512 -36.78 31.15 4.26
CA SER A 512 -36.89 32.61 4.20
C SER A 512 -38.12 33.02 5.01
N SER A 513 -38.05 34.12 5.75
CA SER A 513 -39.05 34.52 6.74
C SER A 513 -40.41 34.91 6.14
N LEU A 514 -41.47 34.61 6.88
CA LEU A 514 -42.85 35.10 6.67
C LEU A 514 -42.89 36.65 6.76
N PRO A 515 -43.89 37.31 6.15
CA PRO A 515 -45.24 37.37 6.73
C PRO A 515 -46.30 36.55 5.98
N ALA A 516 -47.47 36.37 6.60
CA ALA A 516 -48.61 35.67 6.02
C ALA A 516 -49.63 36.63 5.37
N HIS A 517 -50.41 36.11 4.42
CA HIS A 517 -51.88 36.15 4.48
C HIS A 517 -52.44 34.94 3.69
N ALA A 518 -53.74 34.70 3.74
CA ALA A 518 -54.36 33.41 3.41
C ALA A 518 -55.35 33.45 2.25
N GLN A 519 -55.89 32.27 1.92
CA GLN A 519 -56.99 31.95 0.98
C GLN A 519 -56.59 31.60 -0.46
N ASP A 520 -57.60 31.07 -1.17
CA ASP A 520 -57.67 30.64 -2.57
C ASP A 520 -56.88 29.38 -2.96
N LEU A 521 -57.38 28.28 -2.41
CA LEU A 521 -57.37 26.95 -3.00
C LEU A 521 -58.16 26.93 -4.33
N GLU A 522 -57.96 25.87 -5.13
CA GLU A 522 -58.74 25.50 -6.33
C GLU A 522 -58.82 26.50 -7.50
N ARG A 523 -58.11 26.19 -8.59
CA ARG A 523 -58.76 26.01 -9.90
C ARG A 523 -57.92 25.19 -10.89
N CYS A 524 -58.64 24.55 -11.81
CA CYS A 524 -58.17 24.03 -13.09
C CYS A 524 -57.02 22.99 -13.06
N LYS A 525 -57.40 21.72 -12.88
CA LYS A 525 -57.08 20.74 -13.94
C LYS A 525 -57.80 21.20 -15.22
N GLU A 526 -57.20 21.05 -16.40
CA GLU A 526 -57.81 20.36 -17.56
C GLU A 526 -56.98 20.51 -18.85
N GLU A 527 -57.38 19.68 -19.83
CA GLU A 527 -57.09 19.74 -21.27
C GLU A 527 -55.69 19.37 -21.80
N SER A 528 -55.73 18.85 -23.03
CA SER A 528 -54.69 18.05 -23.68
C SER A 528 -54.85 18.09 -25.20
N GLY A 529 -53.73 18.12 -25.94
CA GLY A 529 -53.68 18.02 -27.40
C GLY A 529 -52.30 18.43 -27.93
N GLU A 530 -51.85 18.02 -29.12
CA GLU A 530 -52.39 17.01 -30.03
C GLU A 530 -51.23 16.43 -30.90
N TRP A 531 -51.49 15.56 -31.88
CA TRP A 531 -50.48 14.77 -32.62
C TRP A 531 -50.18 15.32 -34.04
N GLN A 532 -49.40 14.53 -34.83
CA GLN A 532 -49.20 14.59 -36.31
C GLN A 532 -48.08 15.54 -36.84
N GLU A 533 -47.32 15.24 -37.92
CA GLU A 533 -47.02 13.98 -38.63
C GLU A 533 -45.80 14.14 -39.61
N SER A 534 -45.44 13.05 -40.33
CA SER A 534 -44.73 13.03 -41.64
C SER A 534 -43.22 13.33 -41.71
N PHE A 535 -42.42 12.81 -42.67
CA PHE A 535 -42.41 11.52 -43.41
C PHE A 535 -41.04 11.29 -44.12
N ALA A 536 -40.84 10.07 -44.67
CA ALA A 536 -39.97 9.69 -45.82
C ALA A 536 -38.47 9.35 -45.63
N ASN A 537 -37.98 8.44 -46.51
CA ASN A 537 -36.66 7.80 -46.55
C ASN A 537 -36.46 7.13 -47.94
N PRO A 538 -35.31 7.28 -48.65
CA PRO A 538 -34.90 6.25 -49.62
C PRO A 538 -33.37 5.96 -49.80
N CYS A 539 -32.97 4.72 -49.50
CA CYS A 539 -32.22 3.78 -50.37
C CYS A 539 -30.89 4.14 -51.14
N LYS A 540 -29.79 3.57 -50.63
CA LYS A 540 -28.83 2.63 -51.32
C LYS A 540 -27.77 3.14 -52.36
N PRO A 541 -26.72 2.31 -52.71
CA PRO A 541 -25.35 2.81 -52.97
C PRO A 541 -24.76 2.55 -54.38
N LYS A 542 -23.46 2.88 -54.58
CA LYS A 542 -22.62 2.45 -55.73
C LYS A 542 -21.20 1.98 -55.33
N HIS A 543 -20.55 1.25 -56.24
CA HIS A 543 -19.23 0.60 -56.13
C HIS A 543 -18.23 1.15 -57.17
N SER A 544 -17.02 0.55 -57.23
CA SER A 544 -15.84 0.88 -58.07
C SER A 544 -14.96 2.01 -57.50
N LEU A 545 -13.63 2.02 -57.68
CA LEU A 545 -12.81 1.32 -58.70
C LEU A 545 -11.58 0.58 -58.09
N ARG A 546 -11.13 -0.51 -58.74
CA ARG A 546 -9.80 -1.15 -58.54
C ARG A 546 -9.07 -1.18 -59.89
N ASN A 547 -7.76 -1.44 -59.84
CA ASN A 547 -6.79 -1.69 -60.92
C ASN A 547 -5.89 -0.49 -61.29
N ALA A 548 -4.68 -0.66 -61.84
CA ALA A 548 -3.64 -1.71 -61.71
C ALA A 548 -2.42 -1.29 -62.57
N LEU A 549 -1.18 -1.55 -62.11
CA LEU A 549 0.14 -1.59 -62.81
C LEU A 549 1.21 -1.22 -61.76
N ALA A 550 2.19 -2.03 -61.35
CA ALA A 550 2.73 -3.31 -61.84
C ALA A 550 3.69 -3.23 -63.05
N VAL A 551 4.81 -2.51 -62.87
CA VAL A 551 6.06 -2.61 -63.66
C VAL A 551 7.25 -2.50 -62.70
N GLY A 552 8.35 -3.23 -62.93
CA GLY A 552 9.67 -2.82 -62.40
C GLY A 552 10.39 -3.69 -61.36
N CYS A 553 10.01 -4.94 -61.12
CA CYS A 553 10.93 -5.87 -60.46
C CYS A 553 12.06 -6.27 -61.43
N GLY A 554 13.33 -6.17 -60.99
CA GLY A 554 14.44 -6.89 -61.66
C GLY A 554 15.56 -6.05 -62.29
N ILE A 555 16.03 -4.97 -61.67
CA ILE A 555 17.32 -4.34 -62.02
C ILE A 555 18.19 -4.18 -60.75
N LEU A 556 19.24 -5.02 -60.65
CA LEU A 556 20.44 -4.89 -59.80
C LEU A 556 20.22 -4.68 -58.28
N PHE A 557 20.47 -5.62 -57.36
CA PHE A 557 21.04 -6.97 -57.41
C PHE A 557 22.48 -7.18 -57.92
N LEU A 558 23.29 -6.10 -58.05
CA LEU A 558 24.75 -6.21 -58.24
C LEU A 558 25.54 -5.18 -57.39
N SER A 559 25.41 -5.30 -56.07
CA SER A 559 26.29 -4.60 -55.10
C SER A 559 26.65 -5.44 -53.87
N ALA A 560 26.16 -6.69 -53.78
CA ALA A 560 26.29 -7.57 -52.62
C ALA A 560 27.29 -8.72 -52.82
N TYR A 561 28.44 -8.48 -53.48
CA TYR A 561 29.50 -9.50 -53.63
C TYR A 561 30.93 -8.93 -53.78
N ALA A 562 31.32 -7.98 -52.90
CA ALA A 562 32.65 -7.35 -52.96
C ALA A 562 33.42 -7.25 -51.63
N PHE A 563 32.82 -7.60 -50.48
CA PHE A 563 33.49 -7.60 -49.17
C PHE A 563 33.10 -8.80 -48.30
N SER A 564 33.51 -9.99 -48.71
CA SER A 564 33.34 -11.21 -47.91
C SER A 564 34.40 -12.28 -48.18
N LYS A 565 35.45 -12.33 -47.33
CA LYS A 565 35.94 -13.54 -46.63
C LYS A 565 37.09 -13.21 -45.65
N PRO A 566 37.41 -14.09 -44.68
CA PRO A 566 37.87 -13.63 -43.36
C PRO A 566 39.33 -13.97 -43.03
N SER A 567 39.77 -13.53 -41.85
CA SER A 567 40.80 -14.21 -41.05
C SER A 567 40.25 -14.48 -39.64
N HIS A 568 40.74 -15.54 -39.00
CA HIS A 568 40.11 -16.15 -37.81
C HIS A 568 40.66 -15.59 -36.50
N TYR A 569 39.78 -15.38 -35.51
CA TYR A 569 40.01 -15.82 -34.13
C TYR A 569 38.69 -16.36 -33.54
N ALA A 570 38.78 -17.37 -32.69
CA ALA A 570 37.64 -18.26 -32.42
C ALA A 570 36.69 -17.75 -31.32
N THR A 571 35.44 -17.48 -31.70
CA THR A 571 34.32 -17.62 -30.75
C THR A 571 34.04 -19.10 -30.55
N HIS A 572 34.35 -19.64 -29.37
CA HIS A 572 33.97 -21.01 -29.04
C HIS A 572 32.43 -21.17 -29.10
N PRO A 573 31.90 -22.27 -29.66
CA PRO A 573 30.47 -22.54 -29.63
C PRO A 573 30.06 -22.90 -28.20
N VAL A 574 29.42 -21.96 -27.50
CA VAL A 574 28.66 -22.29 -26.29
C VAL A 574 27.51 -23.19 -26.73
N ARG A 575 27.60 -24.47 -26.37
CA ARG A 575 26.52 -25.43 -26.58
C ARG A 575 25.25 -24.91 -25.89
N ARG A 576 24.09 -25.21 -26.47
CA ARG A 576 22.84 -25.27 -25.71
C ARG A 576 22.86 -26.53 -24.82
N ASP A 577 23.70 -26.49 -23.79
CA ASP A 577 23.41 -27.26 -22.59
C ASP A 577 22.15 -26.62 -21.98
N GLY A 578 21.18 -27.43 -21.57
CA GLY A 578 19.85 -26.94 -21.19
C GLY A 578 19.92 -25.95 -20.03
N ALA A 579 19.52 -24.69 -20.27
CA ALA A 579 19.53 -23.64 -19.25
C ALA A 579 18.61 -24.05 -18.09
N ARG A 580 19.23 -24.45 -16.96
CA ARG A 580 18.52 -24.90 -15.77
C ARG A 580 17.68 -23.74 -15.22
N LEU A 581 16.37 -23.94 -15.13
CA LEU A 581 15.44 -22.97 -14.53
C LEU A 581 15.94 -22.57 -13.12
N PRO A 582 15.83 -21.29 -12.73
CA PRO A 582 16.25 -20.84 -11.41
C PRO A 582 15.39 -21.52 -10.34
N THR A 583 16.02 -21.90 -9.22
CA THR A 583 15.35 -22.64 -8.15
C THR A 583 14.57 -21.69 -7.25
N LEU A 584 13.30 -22.00 -6.99
CA LEU A 584 12.44 -21.19 -6.10
C LEU A 584 13.03 -21.14 -4.67
N PRO A 585 13.07 -19.96 -4.03
CA PRO A 585 13.45 -19.84 -2.63
C PRO A 585 12.47 -20.57 -1.70
N THR A 586 13.00 -21.50 -0.91
CA THR A 586 12.25 -22.38 0.00
C THR A 586 12.83 -22.35 1.42
N TYR A 587 12.22 -23.07 2.36
CA TYR A 587 12.71 -23.20 3.73
C TYR A 587 13.73 -24.35 3.83
N GLN A 588 14.68 -24.23 4.75
CA GLN A 588 15.71 -25.24 5.06
C GLN A 588 15.15 -26.31 6.00
N LEU A 589 14.02 -26.91 5.62
CA LEU A 589 13.28 -27.91 6.37
C LEU A 589 13.20 -29.23 5.59
N ASP A 590 12.76 -30.29 6.27
CA ASP A 590 12.46 -31.56 5.63
C ASP A 590 11.38 -31.39 4.54
N PRO A 591 11.54 -31.97 3.33
CA PRO A 591 10.52 -31.94 2.30
C PRO A 591 9.17 -32.52 2.73
N GLU A 592 9.10 -33.54 3.59
CA GLU A 592 7.82 -34.04 4.14
C GLU A 592 7.15 -32.96 4.99
N LEU A 593 7.90 -32.28 5.86
CA LEU A 593 7.37 -31.18 6.67
C LEU A 593 6.83 -30.04 5.80
N ILE A 594 7.49 -29.70 4.69
CA ILE A 594 7.03 -28.65 3.76
C ILE A 594 5.65 -28.98 3.15
N ASN A 595 5.26 -30.26 3.04
CA ASN A 595 3.90 -30.68 2.63
C ASN A 595 2.85 -30.55 3.75
N HIS A 596 3.23 -30.09 4.96
CA HIS A 596 2.41 -30.06 6.16
C HIS A 596 2.50 -28.71 6.94
N LEU A 597 2.90 -27.63 6.26
CA LEU A 597 2.94 -26.26 6.81
C LEU A 597 1.71 -25.41 6.43
N GLY A 598 0.66 -26.02 5.88
CA GLY A 598 -0.59 -25.37 5.51
C GLY A 598 -0.37 -24.14 4.62
N PRO A 599 -1.09 -23.03 4.87
CA PRO A 599 -0.95 -21.80 4.07
C PRO A 599 0.32 -21.00 4.40
N TYR A 600 1.22 -21.50 5.27
CA TYR A 600 2.43 -20.79 5.70
C TYR A 600 3.75 -21.48 5.28
N GLY A 601 3.66 -22.62 4.59
CA GLY A 601 4.78 -23.20 3.85
C GLY A 601 5.12 -22.41 2.57
N PRO A 602 6.32 -22.60 2.00
CA PRO A 602 6.69 -22.04 0.71
C PRO A 602 6.06 -22.86 -0.44
N ARG A 603 5.86 -22.24 -1.61
CA ARG A 603 5.58 -23.00 -2.84
C ARG A 603 6.70 -24.02 -3.09
N HIS A 604 6.29 -25.27 -3.19
CA HIS A 604 7.09 -26.43 -3.56
C HIS A 604 6.46 -27.11 -4.80
N ALA A 605 7.18 -28.04 -5.41
CA ALA A 605 6.63 -28.86 -6.49
C ALA A 605 5.75 -29.98 -5.91
N VAL A 606 4.50 -30.03 -6.32
CA VAL A 606 3.53 -31.06 -5.92
C VAL A 606 3.64 -32.24 -6.90
N PRO A 607 3.68 -33.50 -6.43
CA PRO A 607 3.67 -34.66 -7.31
C PRO A 607 2.37 -34.76 -8.14
N SER A 608 2.49 -35.21 -9.40
CA SER A 608 1.36 -35.64 -10.22
C SER A 608 1.73 -36.88 -11.02
N ASN A 609 0.76 -37.78 -11.20
CA ASN A 609 0.88 -38.93 -12.09
C ASN A 609 0.79 -38.52 -13.57
N ILE A 610 0.39 -37.28 -13.86
CA ILE A 610 0.13 -36.75 -15.20
C ILE A 610 1.31 -35.86 -15.63
N SER A 611 2.04 -36.28 -16.66
CA SER A 611 3.19 -35.52 -17.18
C SER A 611 2.81 -34.11 -17.64
N SER A 612 3.52 -33.11 -17.12
CA SER A 612 3.40 -31.69 -17.50
C SER A 612 4.13 -31.34 -18.80
N GLU A 613 4.81 -32.29 -19.44
CA GLU A 613 5.38 -32.11 -20.78
C GLU A 613 4.30 -31.77 -21.81
N ILE A 614 4.64 -30.90 -22.75
CA ILE A 614 3.79 -30.57 -23.91
C ILE A 614 3.75 -31.80 -24.85
N PRO A 615 2.58 -32.27 -25.30
CA PRO A 615 2.50 -33.40 -26.23
C PRO A 615 3.15 -33.08 -27.59
N LYS A 616 3.65 -34.12 -28.26
CA LYS A 616 4.30 -33.98 -29.57
C LYS A 616 3.30 -33.48 -30.63
N GLY A 617 3.59 -32.34 -31.24
CA GLY A 617 2.69 -31.69 -32.21
C GLY A 617 1.63 -30.79 -31.57
N CYS A 618 1.81 -30.42 -30.31
CA CYS A 618 1.11 -29.32 -29.66
C CYS A 618 2.10 -28.23 -29.28
N ASP A 619 1.65 -26.97 -29.30
CA ASP A 619 2.37 -25.80 -28.80
C ASP A 619 1.45 -25.00 -27.86
N VAL A 620 2.01 -24.43 -26.78
CA VAL A 620 1.25 -23.51 -25.91
C VAL A 620 1.04 -22.20 -26.68
N SER A 621 -0.21 -21.76 -26.80
CA SER A 621 -0.63 -20.57 -27.57
C SER A 621 -1.02 -19.38 -26.70
N MET A 622 -1.26 -19.61 -25.40
CA MET A 622 -1.50 -18.62 -24.35
C MET A 622 -1.40 -19.28 -22.95
N ILE A 623 -1.05 -18.50 -21.92
CA ILE A 623 -1.23 -18.87 -20.51
C ILE A 623 -1.98 -17.80 -19.72
N SER A 624 -2.81 -18.24 -18.77
CA SER A 624 -3.35 -17.40 -17.69
C SER A 624 -2.92 -17.97 -16.36
N LEU A 625 -2.12 -17.23 -15.59
CA LEU A 625 -1.71 -17.61 -14.25
C LEU A 625 -2.47 -16.82 -13.18
N LEU A 626 -2.69 -17.47 -12.06
CA LEU A 626 -3.29 -16.95 -10.83
C LEU A 626 -2.35 -17.32 -9.69
N GLN A 627 -1.70 -16.32 -9.08
CA GLN A 627 -0.64 -16.53 -8.09
C GLN A 627 -0.98 -15.83 -6.76
N ARG A 628 -0.78 -16.56 -5.66
CA ARG A 628 -0.85 -15.99 -4.31
C ARG A 628 0.36 -15.10 -4.07
N HIS A 629 0.19 -14.07 -3.24
CA HIS A 629 1.32 -13.28 -2.74
C HIS A 629 2.44 -14.15 -2.13
N GLY A 630 3.67 -13.63 -2.17
CA GLY A 630 4.83 -14.29 -1.57
C GLY A 630 4.76 -14.40 -0.04
N ALA A 631 5.77 -15.03 0.57
CA ALA A 631 5.89 -15.13 2.02
C ALA A 631 5.94 -13.75 2.70
N ARG A 632 5.31 -13.65 3.88
CA ARG A 632 5.08 -12.41 4.63
C ARG A 632 5.24 -12.61 6.13
N TYR A 633 5.29 -11.52 6.88
CA TYR A 633 5.09 -11.53 8.33
C TYR A 633 3.62 -11.82 8.73
N PRO A 634 3.33 -12.19 9.99
CA PRO A 634 1.97 -12.34 10.53
C PRO A 634 1.11 -11.08 10.40
N THR A 635 -0.22 -11.23 10.47
CA THR A 635 -1.15 -10.08 10.44
C THR A 635 -1.22 -9.43 11.83
N GLY A 636 -1.22 -8.10 11.91
CA GLY A 636 -1.01 -7.39 13.18
C GLY A 636 -2.08 -7.66 14.24
N ASP A 637 -3.35 -7.50 13.86
CA ASP A 637 -4.54 -7.67 14.71
C ASP A 637 -5.09 -9.12 14.74
N GLY A 638 -4.48 -10.03 13.96
CA GLY A 638 -4.93 -11.41 13.79
C GLY A 638 -3.96 -12.42 14.38
N GLU A 639 -3.09 -12.96 13.53
CA GLU A 639 -2.18 -14.05 13.95
C GLU A 639 -0.96 -13.54 14.72
N GLY A 640 -0.50 -12.32 14.46
CA GLY A 640 0.58 -11.67 15.22
C GLY A 640 0.21 -11.56 16.70
N ALA A 641 -0.92 -10.92 17.02
CA ALA A 641 -1.42 -10.79 18.39
C ALA A 641 -1.61 -12.14 19.13
N ARG A 642 -1.97 -13.23 18.42
CA ARG A 642 -2.06 -14.57 19.02
C ARG A 642 -0.68 -15.18 19.29
N ILE A 643 0.26 -15.02 18.36
CA ILE A 643 1.67 -15.41 18.55
C ILE A 643 2.28 -14.61 19.73
N ASP A 644 2.06 -13.30 19.79
CA ASP A 644 2.53 -12.45 20.90
C ASP A 644 1.91 -12.85 22.24
N THR A 645 0.65 -13.30 22.26
CA THR A 645 0.00 -13.86 23.47
C THR A 645 0.67 -15.16 23.91
N ALA A 646 0.91 -16.07 22.96
CA ALA A 646 1.58 -17.35 23.22
C ALA A 646 3.03 -17.16 23.69
N LEU A 647 3.81 -16.29 23.04
CA LEU A 647 5.17 -15.95 23.44
C LEU A 647 5.22 -15.17 24.76
N GLY A 648 4.25 -14.29 25.01
CA GLY A 648 4.11 -13.55 26.26
C GLY A 648 3.94 -14.46 27.47
N LYS A 649 3.20 -15.57 27.31
CA LYS A 649 3.09 -16.64 28.32
C LYS A 649 4.43 -17.32 28.63
N LEU A 650 5.29 -17.51 27.63
CA LEU A 650 6.62 -18.12 27.82
C LEU A 650 7.54 -17.30 28.72
N SER A 651 7.26 -16.01 28.92
CA SER A 651 7.99 -15.18 29.90
C SER A 651 7.84 -15.63 31.35
N GLN A 652 6.81 -16.46 31.65
CA GLN A 652 6.54 -16.99 32.99
C GLN A 652 7.20 -18.37 33.23
N VAL A 653 7.93 -18.90 32.25
CA VAL A 653 8.67 -20.17 32.38
C VAL A 653 9.87 -19.96 33.30
N THR A 654 9.88 -20.66 34.43
CA THR A 654 10.92 -20.52 35.47
C THR A 654 12.03 -21.56 35.36
N ASN A 655 11.77 -22.66 34.66
CA ASN A 655 12.73 -23.70 34.31
C ASN A 655 12.26 -24.42 33.05
N VAL A 656 13.18 -24.95 32.25
CA VAL A 656 12.88 -25.80 31.09
C VAL A 656 13.22 -27.24 31.47
N THR A 657 12.27 -28.16 31.33
CA THR A 657 12.42 -29.59 31.66
C THR A 657 12.67 -30.45 30.43
N ASP A 658 12.36 -29.95 29.23
CA ASP A 658 12.69 -30.57 27.93
C ASP A 658 13.82 -29.77 27.24
N PRO A 659 15.05 -30.31 27.13
CA PRO A 659 16.18 -29.63 26.50
C PRO A 659 15.96 -29.20 25.05
N SER A 660 15.01 -29.79 24.32
CA SER A 660 14.65 -29.34 22.95
C SER A 660 14.01 -27.96 22.94
N LEU A 661 13.40 -27.53 24.06
CA LEU A 661 12.70 -26.26 24.22
C LEU A 661 13.60 -25.17 24.84
N GLN A 662 14.88 -25.46 25.12
CA GLN A 662 15.79 -24.55 25.82
C GLN A 662 15.96 -23.18 25.11
N PHE A 663 15.78 -23.15 23.79
CA PHE A 663 15.85 -21.93 22.97
C PHE A 663 14.77 -20.89 23.32
N VAL A 664 13.70 -21.27 24.03
CA VAL A 664 12.54 -20.41 24.32
C VAL A 664 12.93 -19.12 25.07
N HIS A 665 13.87 -19.17 26.01
CA HIS A 665 14.34 -17.98 26.73
C HIS A 665 15.06 -16.97 25.82
N ASP A 666 15.79 -17.47 24.82
CA ASP A 666 16.57 -16.66 23.89
C ASP A 666 15.79 -16.26 22.63
N PHE A 667 14.65 -16.90 22.35
CA PHE A 667 13.83 -16.59 21.20
C PHE A 667 13.39 -15.12 21.20
N LYS A 668 13.61 -14.43 20.08
CA LYS A 668 13.19 -13.02 19.86
C LYS A 668 12.27 -12.95 18.65
N TYR A 669 11.21 -12.15 18.78
CA TYR A 669 10.17 -11.97 17.77
C TYR A 669 10.08 -10.48 17.37
N PRO A 670 10.97 -9.99 16.48
CA PRO A 670 11.07 -8.58 16.12
C PRO A 670 10.25 -8.23 14.85
N TYR A 671 9.06 -8.83 14.68
CA TYR A 671 8.38 -8.85 13.38
C TYR A 671 7.39 -7.70 13.18
N VAL A 672 7.39 -7.16 11.96
CA VAL A 672 6.54 -6.03 11.55
C VAL A 672 5.37 -6.58 10.75
N ALA A 673 4.15 -6.23 11.14
CA ALA A 673 2.93 -6.83 10.60
C ALA A 673 2.78 -6.74 9.06
N ASP A 674 2.14 -7.77 8.50
CA ASP A 674 1.52 -7.86 7.15
C ASP A 674 2.42 -7.75 5.90
N GLN A 675 3.62 -7.18 6.00
CA GLN A 675 4.52 -6.94 4.86
C GLN A 675 5.19 -8.22 4.34
N LEU A 676 5.57 -8.23 3.06
CA LEU A 676 6.39 -9.31 2.49
C LEU A 676 7.75 -9.37 3.19
N VAL A 677 8.22 -10.59 3.44
CA VAL A 677 9.61 -10.83 3.85
C VAL A 677 10.50 -10.92 2.60
N SER A 678 11.81 -10.67 2.73
CA SER A 678 12.74 -10.73 1.59
C SER A 678 12.75 -12.09 0.87
N LEU A 679 12.40 -13.18 1.55
CA LEU A 679 12.16 -14.48 0.92
C LEU A 679 10.97 -14.45 -0.05
N GLY A 680 9.85 -13.83 0.35
CA GLY A 680 8.63 -13.70 -0.45
C GLY A 680 8.82 -12.81 -1.68
N GLN A 681 9.56 -11.71 -1.50
CA GLN A 681 10.02 -10.85 -2.61
C GLN A 681 10.82 -11.66 -3.64
N ARG A 682 11.78 -12.47 -3.18
CA ARG A 682 12.58 -13.37 -4.03
C ARG A 682 11.75 -14.51 -4.65
N GLN A 683 10.77 -15.06 -3.95
CA GLN A 683 9.85 -16.09 -4.49
C GLN A 683 9.08 -15.55 -5.70
N MET A 684 8.54 -14.35 -5.61
CA MET A 684 7.80 -13.72 -6.72
C MET A 684 8.73 -13.39 -7.89
N TYR A 685 9.88 -12.78 -7.61
CA TYR A 685 10.90 -12.48 -8.63
C TYR A 685 11.39 -13.74 -9.38
N VAL A 686 11.75 -14.80 -8.66
CA VAL A 686 12.17 -16.07 -9.30
C VAL A 686 11.00 -16.73 -10.04
N SER A 687 9.77 -16.66 -9.53
CA SER A 687 8.59 -17.15 -10.25
C SER A 687 8.38 -16.41 -11.59
N GLY A 688 8.64 -15.10 -11.64
CA GLY A 688 8.63 -14.33 -12.88
C GLY A 688 9.69 -14.81 -13.87
N GLN A 689 10.92 -15.03 -13.39
CA GLN A 689 12.01 -15.60 -14.21
C GLN A 689 11.68 -16.99 -14.76
N ILE A 690 11.07 -17.87 -13.95
CA ILE A 690 10.66 -19.21 -14.38
C ILE A 690 9.63 -19.13 -15.51
N ILE A 691 8.61 -18.27 -15.39
CA ILE A 691 7.59 -18.12 -16.45
C ILE A 691 8.21 -17.53 -17.72
N ALA A 692 9.08 -16.51 -17.61
CA ALA A 692 9.78 -15.91 -18.76
C ALA A 692 10.66 -16.93 -19.50
N GLN A 693 11.32 -17.85 -18.79
CA GLN A 693 12.15 -18.89 -19.40
C GLN A 693 11.32 -20.05 -19.96
N LYS A 694 10.35 -20.58 -19.19
CA LYS A 694 9.54 -21.76 -19.57
C LYS A 694 8.59 -21.46 -20.73
N TYR A 695 8.07 -20.24 -20.84
CA TYR A 695 7.10 -19.83 -21.86
C TYR A 695 7.62 -18.75 -22.82
N ALA A 696 8.94 -18.71 -23.04
CA ALA A 696 9.60 -17.74 -23.93
C ALA A 696 9.04 -17.69 -25.37
N SER A 697 8.45 -18.78 -25.85
CA SER A 697 7.76 -18.87 -27.15
C SER A 697 6.51 -17.98 -27.26
N LEU A 698 5.88 -17.61 -26.13
CA LEU A 698 4.74 -16.69 -26.07
C LEU A 698 5.14 -15.21 -26.20
N GLY A 699 6.45 -14.92 -26.19
CA GLY A 699 7.01 -13.57 -26.29
C GLY A 699 7.15 -12.85 -24.95
N SER A 700 7.80 -11.69 -24.96
CA SER A 700 8.20 -10.92 -23.77
C SER A 700 7.11 -9.98 -23.21
N ARG A 701 5.84 -10.19 -23.55
CA ARG A 701 4.71 -9.37 -23.09
C ARG A 701 3.80 -10.17 -22.18
N ALA A 702 3.70 -9.72 -20.93
CA ALA A 702 2.66 -10.14 -19.99
C ALA A 702 1.62 -9.01 -19.80
N PHE A 703 0.42 -9.38 -19.38
CA PHE A 703 -0.57 -8.47 -18.79
C PHE A 703 -0.77 -8.85 -17.31
N VAL A 704 -0.56 -7.90 -16.40
CA VAL A 704 -0.49 -8.17 -14.96
C VAL A 704 -1.61 -7.44 -14.22
N ARG A 705 -2.35 -8.15 -13.36
CA ARG A 705 -3.35 -7.56 -12.45
C ARG A 705 -3.12 -8.01 -11.01
N SER A 706 -3.66 -7.27 -10.05
CA SER A 706 -3.74 -7.71 -8.65
C SER A 706 -5.00 -7.21 -7.95
N SER A 707 -5.36 -7.82 -6.83
CA SER A 707 -6.08 -7.07 -5.78
C SER A 707 -5.18 -5.96 -5.24
N LYS A 708 -5.75 -4.78 -4.97
CA LYS A 708 -5.04 -3.59 -4.44
C LYS A 708 -4.85 -3.67 -2.92
N GLU A 709 -4.18 -4.73 -2.49
CA GLU A 709 -3.59 -4.87 -1.15
C GLU A 709 -2.07 -4.81 -1.26
N GLU A 710 -1.39 -4.15 -0.32
CA GLU A 710 0.06 -3.83 -0.39
C GLU A 710 0.91 -5.06 -0.73
N ARG A 711 0.82 -6.13 0.07
CA ARG A 711 1.54 -7.41 -0.14
C ARG A 711 1.23 -8.13 -1.47
N ILE A 712 0.04 -7.92 -2.05
CA ILE A 712 -0.40 -8.59 -3.28
C ILE A 712 0.07 -7.79 -4.51
N ALA A 713 -0.08 -6.47 -4.49
CA ALA A 713 0.45 -5.59 -5.53
C ALA A 713 2.00 -5.60 -5.56
N GLU A 714 2.65 -5.66 -4.38
CA GLU A 714 4.11 -5.83 -4.30
C GLU A 714 4.55 -7.17 -4.89
N SER A 715 3.80 -8.25 -4.64
CA SER A 715 4.07 -9.57 -5.22
C SER A 715 3.99 -9.55 -6.75
N ALA A 716 2.96 -8.88 -7.30
CA ALA A 716 2.84 -8.68 -8.74
C ALA A 716 4.02 -7.89 -9.33
N GLY A 717 4.46 -6.83 -8.64
CA GLY A 717 5.60 -6.02 -9.06
C GLY A 717 6.94 -6.77 -9.03
N TRP A 718 7.21 -7.56 -7.99
CA TRP A 718 8.39 -8.43 -7.93
C TRP A 718 8.37 -9.49 -9.02
N TRP A 719 7.21 -10.12 -9.28
CA TRP A 719 7.05 -11.07 -10.38
C TRP A 719 7.32 -10.40 -11.73
N GLU A 720 6.77 -9.21 -11.99
CA GLU A 720 6.97 -8.52 -13.25
C GLU A 720 8.42 -8.04 -13.44
N GLN A 721 9.09 -7.62 -12.37
CA GLN A 721 10.51 -7.29 -12.34
C GLN A 721 11.38 -8.51 -12.72
N GLY A 722 11.05 -9.69 -12.18
CA GLY A 722 11.71 -10.95 -12.52
C GLY A 722 11.41 -11.44 -13.93
N PHE A 723 10.16 -11.32 -14.38
CA PHE A 723 9.72 -11.67 -15.74
C PHE A 723 10.42 -10.80 -16.81
N LYS A 724 10.66 -9.53 -16.53
CA LYS A 724 11.44 -8.61 -17.38
C LYS A 724 12.96 -8.88 -17.35
N GLY A 725 13.45 -9.75 -16.48
CA GLY A 725 14.89 -9.99 -16.29
C GLY A 725 15.64 -8.78 -15.70
N ALA A 726 14.94 -7.88 -15.01
CA ALA A 726 15.52 -6.68 -14.40
C ALA A 726 16.19 -7.00 -13.05
N SER A 727 16.89 -6.02 -12.45
CA SER A 727 17.59 -6.22 -11.17
C SER A 727 16.62 -6.55 -10.02
N PHE A 728 17.00 -7.50 -9.17
CA PHE A 728 16.33 -7.71 -7.88
C PHE A 728 16.70 -6.60 -6.87
N ASP A 729 17.92 -6.07 -6.95
CA ASP A 729 18.43 -5.04 -6.04
C ASP A 729 17.89 -3.66 -6.45
N VAL A 730 16.60 -3.44 -6.23
CA VAL A 730 15.86 -2.18 -6.43
C VAL A 730 14.98 -1.88 -5.22
N PRO A 731 14.71 -0.60 -4.90
CA PRO A 731 13.70 -0.23 -3.92
C PRO A 731 12.30 -0.72 -4.34
N VAL A 732 11.47 -1.14 -3.39
CA VAL A 732 10.07 -1.54 -3.64
C VAL A 732 9.26 -0.44 -4.35
N SER A 733 9.62 0.83 -4.15
CA SER A 733 9.01 2.00 -4.81
C SER A 733 9.39 2.17 -6.29
N GLU A 734 10.35 1.38 -6.81
CA GLU A 734 10.79 1.37 -8.21
C GLU A 734 10.30 0.12 -8.97
N LEU A 735 9.53 -0.76 -8.32
CA LEU A 735 8.93 -1.93 -8.96
C LEU A 735 7.90 -1.52 -10.03
N PRO A 736 7.72 -2.34 -11.08
CA PRO A 736 6.53 -2.26 -11.92
C PRO A 736 5.27 -2.34 -11.05
N TYR A 737 4.33 -1.43 -11.27
CA TYR A 737 2.99 -1.56 -10.71
C TYR A 737 2.11 -2.35 -11.69
N PRO A 738 1.30 -3.33 -11.23
CA PRO A 738 0.45 -4.12 -12.13
C PRO A 738 -0.50 -3.21 -12.92
N ALA A 739 -0.71 -3.55 -14.21
CA ALA A 739 -1.51 -2.77 -15.15
C ALA A 739 -2.95 -2.49 -14.65
N VAL A 740 -3.51 -3.38 -13.84
CA VAL A 740 -4.74 -3.11 -13.06
C VAL A 740 -4.60 -3.62 -11.63
N ALA A 741 -4.68 -2.72 -10.64
CA ALA A 741 -4.82 -3.08 -9.24
C ALA A 741 -6.24 -2.76 -8.75
N ILE A 742 -7.07 -3.79 -8.57
CA ILE A 742 -8.51 -3.64 -8.30
C ILE A 742 -8.74 -3.41 -6.79
N PRO A 743 -9.41 -2.33 -6.35
CA PRO A 743 -9.66 -2.06 -4.93
C PRO A 743 -10.48 -3.17 -4.24
N VAL A 744 -10.03 -3.59 -3.06
CA VAL A 744 -10.79 -4.51 -2.19
C VAL A 744 -11.80 -3.72 -1.36
N SER A 745 -13.07 -3.76 -1.76
CA SER A 745 -14.18 -3.19 -0.99
C SER A 745 -15.51 -3.82 -1.39
N ASP A 746 -16.44 -3.86 -0.45
CA ASP A 746 -17.85 -4.29 -0.61
C ASP A 746 -18.72 -3.40 -1.51
N LYS A 747 -18.10 -2.51 -2.29
CA LYS A 747 -18.70 -1.59 -3.25
C LYS A 747 -17.97 -1.59 -4.59
N VAL A 748 -17.00 -2.49 -4.75
CA VAL A 748 -16.14 -2.60 -5.94
C VAL A 748 -16.15 -4.06 -6.38
N ASN A 749 -16.65 -4.31 -7.58
CA ASN A 749 -16.54 -5.61 -8.20
C ASN A 749 -15.05 -5.90 -8.50
N ASN A 750 -14.55 -6.98 -7.90
CA ASN A 750 -13.17 -7.44 -8.01
C ASN A 750 -13.16 -8.98 -8.02
N THR A 751 -12.88 -9.57 -9.19
CA THR A 751 -12.78 -11.03 -9.36
C THR A 751 -11.64 -11.67 -8.57
N LEU A 752 -10.66 -10.87 -8.12
CA LEU A 752 -9.51 -11.31 -7.34
C LEU A 752 -9.71 -11.15 -5.82
N ASP A 753 -10.78 -10.49 -5.36
CA ASP A 753 -11.24 -10.46 -3.96
C ASP A 753 -12.71 -9.99 -3.87
N VAL A 754 -13.64 -10.94 -3.74
CA VAL A 754 -15.09 -10.66 -3.84
C VAL A 754 -15.69 -10.30 -2.49
N GLN A 755 -15.70 -9.00 -2.19
CA GLN A 755 -16.36 -8.43 -1.01
C GLN A 755 -17.82 -8.01 -1.25
N THR A 756 -18.31 -8.07 -2.48
CA THR A 756 -19.63 -7.57 -2.90
C THR A 756 -20.80 -8.53 -2.66
N CYS A 757 -20.58 -9.63 -1.93
CA CYS A 757 -21.61 -10.60 -1.54
C CYS A 757 -21.95 -10.45 -0.04
N PRO A 758 -23.05 -9.78 0.35
CA PRO A 758 -23.39 -9.52 1.76
C PRO A 758 -23.61 -10.79 2.57
N ALA A 759 -24.37 -11.76 2.05
CA ALA A 759 -24.65 -13.01 2.77
C ALA A 759 -23.37 -13.77 3.14
N ALA A 760 -22.42 -13.91 2.20
CA ALA A 760 -21.13 -14.56 2.45
C ALA A 760 -20.25 -13.83 3.50
N ARG A 761 -20.44 -12.51 3.67
CA ARG A 761 -19.78 -11.70 4.71
C ARG A 761 -20.51 -11.70 6.04
N ALA A 762 -21.79 -12.06 6.06
CA ALA A 762 -22.61 -12.13 7.28
C ALA A 762 -22.47 -13.47 8.03
N VAL A 763 -21.86 -14.50 7.42
CA VAL A 763 -21.63 -15.80 8.06
C VAL A 763 -20.65 -15.65 9.23
N ASN A 764 -21.16 -15.77 10.46
CA ASN A 764 -20.37 -15.68 11.68
C ASN A 764 -20.92 -16.62 12.77
N PRO A 765 -20.14 -17.61 13.26
CA PRO A 765 -18.82 -18.01 12.76
C PRO A 765 -18.93 -18.70 11.37
N PRO A 766 -17.90 -18.58 10.50
CA PRO A 766 -17.76 -19.42 9.31
C PRO A 766 -17.77 -20.91 9.64
N ALA A 767 -18.28 -21.74 8.72
CA ALA A 767 -18.29 -23.19 8.90
C ALA A 767 -16.88 -23.78 9.10
N GLY A 768 -15.86 -23.24 8.44
CA GLY A 768 -14.47 -23.66 8.65
C GLY A 768 -13.92 -23.34 10.05
N ASP A 769 -14.38 -22.25 10.68
CA ASP A 769 -13.99 -21.93 12.06
C ASP A 769 -14.58 -22.96 13.02
N ILE A 770 -15.83 -23.41 12.80
CA ILE A 770 -16.48 -24.47 13.59
C ILE A 770 -15.73 -25.80 13.41
N MET A 771 -15.58 -26.27 12.16
CA MET A 771 -15.03 -27.60 11.87
C MET A 771 -13.55 -27.71 12.27
N SER A 772 -12.77 -26.64 12.07
CA SER A 772 -11.37 -26.60 12.50
C SER A 772 -11.22 -26.48 14.02
N ALA A 773 -12.11 -25.76 14.72
CA ALA A 773 -12.09 -25.69 16.19
C ALA A 773 -12.45 -27.03 16.85
N GLU A 774 -13.39 -27.80 16.29
CA GLU A 774 -13.67 -29.16 16.74
C GLU A 774 -12.42 -30.05 16.58
N TRP A 775 -11.77 -30.03 15.41
CA TRP A 775 -10.54 -30.79 15.20
C TRP A 775 -9.40 -30.35 16.14
N LEU A 776 -9.23 -29.04 16.38
CA LEU A 776 -8.25 -28.50 17.32
C LEU A 776 -8.44 -29.08 18.73
N SER A 777 -9.68 -29.24 19.17
CA SER A 777 -10.01 -29.83 20.48
C SER A 777 -9.66 -31.32 20.60
N ILE A 778 -9.35 -31.99 19.49
CA ILE A 778 -8.94 -33.40 19.43
C ILE A 778 -7.41 -33.52 19.39
N PHE A 779 -6.73 -32.82 18.47
CA PHE A 779 -5.28 -33.05 18.25
C PHE A 779 -4.36 -32.20 19.15
N ALA A 780 -4.79 -31.02 19.59
CA ALA A 780 -3.93 -30.11 20.35
C ALA A 780 -3.74 -30.46 21.85
N PRO A 781 -4.76 -30.94 22.62
CA PRO A 781 -4.59 -31.15 24.06
C PRO A 781 -3.41 -32.04 24.48
N PRO A 782 -3.05 -33.13 23.76
CA PRO A 782 -1.82 -33.89 24.05
C PRO A 782 -0.53 -33.07 23.87
N ILE A 783 -0.48 -32.21 22.84
CA ILE A 783 0.64 -31.31 22.56
C ILE A 783 0.71 -30.22 23.64
N THR A 784 -0.42 -29.60 23.96
CA THR A 784 -0.56 -28.60 25.03
C THR A 784 -0.16 -29.14 26.38
N LYS A 785 -0.49 -30.40 26.68
CA LYS A 785 0.02 -31.05 27.89
C LYS A 785 1.54 -31.21 27.83
N ARG A 786 2.10 -31.79 26.74
CA ARG A 786 3.55 -31.98 26.59
C ARG A 786 4.33 -30.68 26.76
N LEU A 787 3.88 -29.60 26.11
CA LEU A 787 4.59 -28.32 26.17
C LEU A 787 4.47 -27.65 27.54
N ASN A 788 3.34 -27.77 28.25
CA ASN A 788 3.25 -27.28 29.63
C ASN A 788 4.03 -28.16 30.63
N ASP A 789 4.15 -29.47 30.41
CA ASP A 789 5.04 -30.35 31.18
C ASP A 789 6.53 -30.00 30.95
N GLY A 790 6.87 -29.62 29.71
CA GLY A 790 8.21 -29.22 29.26
C GLY A 790 8.62 -27.78 29.63
N LEU A 791 7.62 -26.91 29.86
CA LEU A 791 7.78 -25.48 30.17
C LEU A 791 6.96 -25.07 31.43
N PRO A 792 7.29 -25.58 32.63
CA PRO A 792 6.62 -25.20 33.87
C PRO A 792 6.48 -23.69 34.08
N GLY A 793 5.23 -23.24 34.14
CA GLY A 793 4.83 -21.83 34.31
C GLY A 793 4.21 -21.19 33.07
N ALA A 794 4.32 -21.79 31.88
CA ALA A 794 3.79 -21.20 30.65
C ALA A 794 2.24 -21.10 30.61
N SER A 795 1.52 -22.12 31.09
CA SER A 795 0.04 -22.18 31.01
C SER A 795 -0.52 -21.89 29.61
N LEU A 796 0.10 -22.53 28.60
CA LEU A 796 -0.36 -22.52 27.22
C LEU A 796 -1.72 -23.23 27.10
N THR A 797 -2.58 -22.69 26.23
CA THR A 797 -3.81 -23.34 25.75
C THR A 797 -3.59 -23.93 24.37
N ASP A 798 -4.53 -24.76 23.91
CA ASP A 798 -4.54 -25.34 22.56
C ASP A 798 -4.42 -24.29 21.45
N ARG A 799 -4.95 -23.08 21.67
CA ARG A 799 -4.84 -21.98 20.70
C ARG A 799 -3.48 -21.29 20.74
N ASP A 800 -2.85 -21.18 21.91
CA ASP A 800 -1.47 -20.68 22.01
C ASP A 800 -0.51 -21.64 21.28
N VAL A 801 -0.66 -22.94 21.52
CA VAL A 801 0.13 -24.00 20.87
C VAL A 801 -0.03 -23.97 19.36
N PHE A 802 -1.27 -23.87 18.86
CA PHE A 802 -1.52 -23.72 17.43
C PHE A 802 -0.85 -22.48 16.81
N SER A 803 -0.84 -21.35 17.53
CA SER A 803 -0.11 -20.16 17.08
C SER A 803 1.41 -20.33 17.11
N LEU A 804 1.96 -21.12 18.02
CA LEU A 804 3.38 -21.53 17.99
C LEU A 804 3.69 -22.49 16.82
N MET A 805 2.73 -23.30 16.36
CA MET A 805 2.85 -24.05 15.10
C MET A 805 2.83 -23.11 13.88
N ASN A 806 1.92 -22.13 13.83
CA ASN A 806 1.91 -21.10 12.77
C ASN A 806 3.25 -20.34 12.71
N LEU A 807 3.84 -20.05 13.88
CA LEU A 807 5.11 -19.34 14.01
C LEU A 807 6.29 -20.05 13.30
N CYS A 808 6.32 -21.39 13.21
CA CYS A 808 7.34 -22.12 12.44
C CYS A 808 7.45 -21.57 11.00
N GLY A 809 6.32 -21.42 10.29
CA GLY A 809 6.30 -20.93 8.91
C GLY A 809 6.72 -19.47 8.80
N PHE A 810 6.17 -18.62 9.67
CA PHE A 810 6.46 -17.18 9.68
C PHE A 810 7.90 -16.84 10.07
N ASP A 811 8.44 -17.49 11.09
CA ASP A 811 9.82 -17.31 11.56
C ASP A 811 10.84 -17.84 10.54
N SER A 812 10.54 -18.98 9.89
CA SER A 812 11.37 -19.50 8.79
C SER A 812 11.38 -18.55 7.58
N ALA A 813 10.23 -17.98 7.23
CA ALA A 813 10.11 -17.00 6.16
C ALA A 813 10.91 -15.71 6.48
N ALA A 814 10.74 -15.16 7.68
CA ALA A 814 11.43 -13.97 8.16
C ALA A 814 12.96 -14.14 8.19
N LYS A 815 13.45 -15.32 8.59
CA LYS A 815 14.88 -15.69 8.59
C LYS A 815 15.40 -16.10 7.20
N ASN A 816 14.80 -15.55 6.14
CA ASN A 816 15.13 -15.78 4.73
C ASN A 816 15.26 -17.27 4.36
N GLY A 817 14.35 -18.10 4.87
CA GLY A 817 14.29 -19.55 4.64
C GLY A 817 15.09 -20.38 5.63
N THR A 818 15.86 -19.79 6.55
CA THR A 818 16.51 -20.55 7.63
C THR A 818 15.45 -21.15 8.56
N ALA A 819 15.56 -22.43 8.92
CA ALA A 819 14.57 -23.12 9.75
C ALA A 819 14.28 -22.41 11.09
N SER A 820 13.01 -22.29 11.45
CA SER A 820 12.62 -21.91 12.81
C SER A 820 12.91 -23.04 13.80
N PRO A 821 13.40 -22.77 15.03
CA PRO A 821 13.44 -23.78 16.08
C PRO A 821 12.04 -24.32 16.43
N TRP A 822 10.99 -23.49 16.28
CA TRP A 822 9.59 -23.92 16.46
C TRP A 822 9.15 -25.03 15.51
N CYS A 823 9.82 -25.19 14.36
CA CYS A 823 9.51 -26.30 13.45
C CYS A 823 9.88 -27.68 14.03
N GLY A 824 10.91 -27.73 14.89
CA GLY A 824 11.39 -28.96 15.53
C GLY A 824 10.68 -29.34 16.84
N VAL A 825 9.75 -28.50 17.32
CA VAL A 825 9.02 -28.70 18.60
C VAL A 825 7.86 -29.71 18.47
N PHE A 826 7.42 -29.96 17.23
CA PHE A 826 6.23 -30.74 16.91
C PHE A 826 6.58 -31.96 16.05
N SER A 827 5.92 -33.08 16.30
CA SER A 827 6.14 -34.33 15.55
C SER A 827 5.48 -34.27 14.16
N MET A 828 5.89 -35.15 13.23
CA MET A 828 5.33 -35.16 11.88
C MET A 828 3.82 -35.46 11.85
N ASP A 829 3.31 -36.24 12.80
CA ASP A 829 1.87 -36.54 12.90
C ASP A 829 1.08 -35.36 13.49
N GLU A 830 1.72 -34.53 14.32
CA GLU A 830 1.17 -33.24 14.76
C GLU A 830 1.13 -32.24 13.60
N TRP A 831 2.16 -32.21 12.76
CA TRP A 831 2.16 -31.42 11.52
C TRP A 831 1.09 -31.88 10.52
N LYS A 832 0.86 -33.19 10.38
CA LYS A 832 -0.26 -33.74 9.60
C LYS A 832 -1.62 -33.34 10.17
N SER A 833 -1.76 -33.32 11.50
CA SER A 833 -2.97 -32.84 12.17
C SER A 833 -3.18 -31.33 11.98
N TYR A 834 -2.09 -30.55 11.98
CA TYR A 834 -2.09 -29.11 11.72
C TYR A 834 -2.41 -28.77 10.25
N GLU A 835 -1.91 -29.54 9.28
CA GLU A 835 -2.34 -29.43 7.87
C GLU A 835 -3.86 -29.64 7.78
N TYR A 836 -4.38 -30.70 8.41
CA TYR A 836 -5.82 -31.01 8.40
C TYR A 836 -6.69 -29.94 9.08
N TYR A 837 -6.17 -29.21 10.07
CA TYR A 837 -6.84 -28.02 10.62
C TYR A 837 -7.05 -26.94 9.54
N HIS A 838 -6.00 -26.63 8.77
CA HIS A 838 -6.08 -25.63 7.69
C HIS A 838 -6.93 -26.13 6.51
N ASP A 839 -6.88 -27.42 6.22
CA ASP A 839 -7.77 -28.06 5.24
C ASP A 839 -9.23 -27.88 5.64
N LEU A 840 -9.60 -28.16 6.90
CA LEU A 840 -10.96 -27.95 7.41
C LEU A 840 -11.38 -26.48 7.38
N GLU A 841 -10.50 -25.54 7.78
CA GLU A 841 -10.78 -24.09 7.69
C GLU A 841 -11.14 -23.71 6.26
N LYS A 842 -10.22 -23.94 5.31
CA LYS A 842 -10.40 -23.46 3.93
C LYS A 842 -11.42 -24.29 3.15
N TYR A 843 -11.57 -25.58 3.43
CA TYR A 843 -12.57 -26.40 2.74
C TYR A 843 -13.99 -25.92 3.02
N TRP A 844 -14.31 -25.70 4.29
CA TRP A 844 -15.65 -25.30 4.74
C TRP A 844 -15.90 -23.79 4.67
N SER A 845 -14.86 -22.95 4.72
CA SER A 845 -15.02 -21.49 4.55
C SER A 845 -14.90 -21.02 3.09
N LYS A 846 -14.05 -21.64 2.26
CA LYS A 846 -13.59 -21.12 0.95
C LYS A 846 -13.59 -22.13 -0.22
N PHE A 847 -14.01 -23.38 -0.01
CA PHE A 847 -14.06 -24.43 -1.04
C PHE A 847 -15.43 -25.13 -1.08
N TYR A 848 -15.52 -26.39 -1.53
CA TYR A 848 -16.80 -27.11 -1.69
C TYR A 848 -17.64 -27.33 -0.42
N GLY A 849 -17.09 -27.12 0.78
CA GLY A 849 -17.90 -27.10 2.01
C GLY A 849 -18.64 -25.78 2.23
N SER A 850 -18.24 -24.70 1.55
CA SER A 850 -18.89 -23.40 1.60
C SER A 850 -19.98 -23.28 0.54
N SER A 851 -21.19 -22.90 0.95
CA SER A 851 -22.32 -22.60 0.05
C SER A 851 -22.04 -21.44 -0.90
N TYR A 852 -21.12 -20.52 -0.55
CA TYR A 852 -20.84 -19.31 -1.32
C TYR A 852 -19.63 -19.42 -2.25
N ALA A 853 -18.65 -20.27 -1.91
CA ALA A 853 -17.32 -20.25 -2.55
C ALA A 853 -17.35 -20.36 -4.08
N ARG A 854 -18.15 -21.29 -4.63
CA ARG A 854 -18.22 -21.47 -6.09
C ARG A 854 -18.77 -20.24 -6.81
N SER A 855 -19.71 -19.52 -6.21
CA SER A 855 -20.30 -18.30 -6.76
C SER A 855 -19.34 -17.12 -6.69
N LEU A 856 -18.61 -16.97 -5.58
CA LEU A 856 -17.58 -15.93 -5.44
C LEU A 856 -16.50 -16.06 -6.53
N GLY A 857 -16.08 -17.28 -6.83
CA GLY A 857 -15.11 -17.55 -7.90
C GLY A 857 -15.64 -17.40 -9.35
N ALA A 858 -16.95 -17.17 -9.57
CA ALA A 858 -17.56 -17.22 -10.90
C ALA A 858 -17.03 -16.14 -11.87
N GLY A 859 -16.89 -14.89 -11.41
CA GLY A 859 -16.43 -13.79 -12.25
C GLY A 859 -15.05 -14.02 -12.86
N TRP A 860 -14.08 -14.54 -12.10
CA TRP A 860 -12.76 -14.87 -12.63
C TRP A 860 -12.79 -16.01 -13.64
N VAL A 861 -13.69 -16.99 -13.47
CA VAL A 861 -13.88 -18.06 -14.47
C VAL A 861 -14.46 -17.50 -15.76
N ASN A 862 -15.36 -16.51 -15.71
CA ASN A 862 -15.90 -15.84 -16.88
C ASN A 862 -14.86 -14.92 -17.56
N GLU A 863 -13.96 -14.30 -16.81
CA GLU A 863 -12.76 -13.63 -17.35
C GLU A 863 -11.81 -14.61 -18.04
N LEU A 864 -11.52 -15.77 -17.43
CA LEU A 864 -10.70 -16.81 -18.04
C LEU A 864 -11.32 -17.32 -19.35
N VAL A 865 -12.63 -17.56 -19.36
CA VAL A 865 -13.41 -17.92 -20.56
C VAL A 865 -13.19 -16.88 -21.68
N SER A 866 -13.32 -15.59 -21.36
CA SER A 866 -13.08 -14.49 -22.30
C SER A 866 -11.65 -14.45 -22.85
N ARG A 867 -10.64 -14.64 -21.98
CA ARG A 867 -9.23 -14.74 -22.41
C ARG A 867 -8.95 -15.97 -23.28
N LEU A 868 -9.63 -17.09 -23.04
CA LEU A 868 -9.47 -18.34 -23.79
C LEU A 868 -10.16 -18.30 -25.17
N THR A 869 -11.30 -17.62 -25.31
CA THR A 869 -12.01 -17.46 -26.59
C THR A 869 -11.51 -16.28 -27.41
N GLY A 870 -11.19 -15.17 -26.76
CA GLY A 870 -11.03 -13.85 -27.38
C GLY A 870 -12.33 -13.04 -27.49
N GLU A 871 -13.45 -13.56 -26.97
CA GLU A 871 -14.76 -12.91 -26.96
C GLU A 871 -14.98 -12.08 -25.68
N PRO A 872 -15.75 -10.98 -25.70
CA PRO A 872 -16.00 -10.14 -24.53
C PRO A 872 -16.54 -10.89 -23.30
N VAL A 873 -16.20 -10.42 -22.10
CA VAL A 873 -16.66 -10.98 -20.82
C VAL A 873 -18.18 -10.96 -20.73
N GLN A 874 -18.77 -12.10 -20.35
CA GLN A 874 -20.19 -12.27 -20.09
C GLN A 874 -20.36 -12.79 -18.66
N ASP A 875 -20.73 -11.90 -17.75
CA ASP A 875 -20.85 -12.16 -16.32
C ASP A 875 -21.84 -11.17 -15.67
N SER A 876 -22.38 -11.55 -14.51
CA SER A 876 -23.26 -10.73 -13.68
C SER A 876 -22.97 -10.89 -12.18
N THR A 877 -21.72 -11.23 -11.84
CA THR A 877 -21.30 -11.63 -10.49
C THR A 877 -20.31 -10.63 -9.88
N SER A 878 -19.01 -10.85 -10.07
CA SER A 878 -17.90 -10.08 -9.48
C SER A 878 -16.99 -9.38 -10.50
N THR A 879 -17.31 -9.47 -11.80
CA THR A 879 -16.63 -8.69 -12.87
C THR A 879 -16.98 -7.21 -12.82
N ASN A 880 -16.08 -6.37 -13.33
CA ASN A 880 -16.25 -4.94 -13.42
C ASN A 880 -16.37 -4.53 -14.89
N SER A 881 -17.60 -4.40 -15.37
CA SER A 881 -17.90 -4.09 -16.79
C SER A 881 -17.23 -2.82 -17.33
N THR A 882 -16.72 -1.91 -16.50
CA THR A 882 -15.92 -0.75 -16.94
C THR A 882 -14.45 -1.10 -17.19
N LEU A 883 -13.88 -2.05 -16.44
CA LEU A 883 -12.53 -2.59 -16.67
C LEU A 883 -12.55 -3.63 -17.80
N ASP A 884 -13.56 -4.49 -17.79
CA ASP A 884 -13.57 -5.74 -18.57
C ASP A 884 -14.12 -5.56 -19.99
N SER A 885 -14.67 -4.37 -20.31
CA SER A 885 -15.02 -3.95 -21.68
C SER A 885 -13.96 -3.09 -22.37
N ASN A 886 -12.89 -2.69 -21.66
CA ASN A 886 -11.81 -1.87 -22.19
C ASN A 886 -10.54 -2.71 -22.41
N TYR A 887 -10.09 -2.83 -23.66
CA TYR A 887 -8.89 -3.59 -24.04
C TYR A 887 -7.58 -3.13 -23.38
N GLU A 888 -7.50 -1.92 -22.81
CA GLU A 888 -6.33 -1.49 -22.04
C GLU A 888 -6.28 -2.12 -20.64
N THR A 889 -7.44 -2.34 -20.02
CA THR A 889 -7.61 -2.92 -18.67
C THR A 889 -7.99 -4.40 -18.68
N PHE A 890 -8.45 -4.92 -19.82
CA PHE A 890 -8.72 -6.33 -20.07
C PHE A 890 -8.45 -6.71 -21.55
N PRO A 891 -7.17 -6.84 -21.96
CA PRO A 891 -6.83 -7.15 -23.35
C PRO A 891 -7.19 -8.60 -23.72
N ILE A 892 -7.98 -8.77 -24.78
CA ILE A 892 -8.34 -10.09 -25.36
C ILE A 892 -8.18 -10.09 -26.89
N GLY A 893 -8.32 -11.26 -27.49
CA GLY A 893 -8.25 -11.44 -28.94
C GLY A 893 -6.81 -11.38 -29.52
N PRO A 894 -6.66 -11.31 -30.86
CA PRO A 894 -5.37 -11.57 -31.52
C PRO A 894 -4.21 -10.64 -31.16
N SER A 895 -4.49 -9.40 -30.73
CA SER A 895 -3.50 -8.38 -30.40
C SER A 895 -3.13 -8.33 -28.91
N ALA A 896 -3.78 -9.13 -28.07
CA ALA A 896 -3.48 -9.21 -26.64
C ALA A 896 -2.12 -9.90 -26.37
N PRO A 897 -1.48 -9.62 -25.22
CA PRO A 897 -0.41 -10.45 -24.69
C PRO A 897 -0.84 -11.93 -24.60
N ARG A 898 0.12 -12.85 -24.70
CA ARG A 898 -0.15 -14.30 -24.56
C ARG A 898 0.13 -14.84 -23.15
N ILE A 899 0.56 -13.97 -22.24
CA ILE A 899 0.81 -14.26 -20.84
C ILE A 899 -0.06 -13.32 -20.01
N PHE A 900 -0.96 -13.88 -19.21
CA PHE A 900 -1.78 -13.14 -18.25
C PHE A 900 -1.41 -13.57 -16.83
N ALA A 901 -1.27 -12.62 -15.91
CA ALA A 901 -0.83 -12.86 -14.54
C ALA A 901 -1.67 -12.09 -13.53
N ASP A 902 -2.55 -12.78 -12.83
CA ASP A 902 -3.42 -12.20 -11.80
C ASP A 902 -2.91 -12.58 -10.39
N PHE A 903 -2.83 -11.60 -9.48
CA PHE A 903 -2.34 -11.80 -8.11
C PHE A 903 -3.42 -11.64 -7.05
N SER A 904 -3.50 -12.59 -6.11
CA SER A 904 -4.61 -12.73 -5.15
C SER A 904 -4.19 -13.35 -3.80
N SER A 905 -5.18 -13.71 -2.96
CA SER A 905 -5.02 -14.37 -1.65
C SER A 905 -5.34 -15.88 -1.73
N ASP A 906 -4.88 -16.66 -0.75
CA ASP A 906 -5.23 -18.09 -0.60
C ASP A 906 -6.75 -18.32 -0.58
N ASN A 907 -7.47 -17.48 0.16
CA ASN A 907 -8.91 -17.62 0.34
C ASN A 907 -9.67 -17.42 -0.97
N ASN A 908 -9.27 -16.45 -1.80
CA ASN A 908 -9.95 -16.17 -3.07
C ASN A 908 -9.55 -17.18 -4.15
N ILE A 909 -8.28 -17.61 -4.17
CA ILE A 909 -7.80 -18.67 -5.07
C ILE A 909 -8.55 -19.99 -4.82
N ALA A 910 -8.83 -20.34 -3.55
CA ALA A 910 -9.69 -21.48 -3.23
C ALA A 910 -11.11 -21.34 -3.81
N THR A 911 -11.76 -20.17 -3.66
CA THR A 911 -13.09 -19.95 -4.23
C THR A 911 -13.11 -20.12 -5.76
N ILE A 912 -12.09 -19.58 -6.45
CA ILE A 912 -11.90 -19.72 -7.90
C ILE A 912 -11.70 -21.18 -8.33
N LEU A 913 -10.84 -21.94 -7.62
CA LEU A 913 -10.63 -23.36 -7.89
C LEU A 913 -11.92 -24.18 -7.74
N SER A 914 -12.74 -23.88 -6.72
CA SER A 914 -14.05 -24.54 -6.54
C SER A 914 -15.04 -24.19 -7.65
N SER A 915 -14.99 -22.96 -8.16
CA SER A 915 -15.81 -22.46 -9.27
C SER A 915 -15.49 -23.21 -10.57
N LEU A 916 -14.20 -23.36 -10.90
CA LEU A 916 -13.67 -24.09 -12.07
C LEU A 916 -14.14 -25.56 -12.18
N GLY A 917 -14.59 -26.16 -11.08
CA GLY A 917 -15.13 -27.53 -11.07
C GLY A 917 -14.09 -28.63 -10.84
N ILE A 918 -12.92 -28.30 -10.29
CA ILE A 918 -11.78 -29.23 -10.14
C ILE A 918 -11.48 -29.53 -8.67
N LEU A 919 -10.78 -30.64 -8.42
CA LEU A 919 -10.31 -31.07 -7.09
C LEU A 919 -11.42 -31.25 -6.04
N ARG A 920 -12.63 -31.65 -6.46
CA ARG A 920 -13.73 -31.93 -5.54
C ARG A 920 -13.55 -33.28 -4.84
N ASP A 921 -13.41 -33.26 -3.52
CA ASP A 921 -13.44 -34.46 -2.69
C ASP A 921 -14.76 -35.23 -2.83
N THR A 922 -14.67 -36.56 -2.96
CA THR A 922 -15.87 -37.42 -3.13
C THR A 922 -16.67 -37.62 -1.85
N ILE A 923 -16.09 -37.27 -0.70
CA ILE A 923 -16.72 -37.22 0.62
C ILE A 923 -16.19 -35.93 1.29
N PRO A 924 -17.04 -35.05 1.85
CA PRO A 924 -16.59 -33.83 2.54
C PRO A 924 -15.67 -34.13 3.73
N LEU A 925 -14.74 -33.21 4.02
CA LEU A 925 -13.77 -33.37 5.11
C LEU A 925 -14.47 -33.34 6.49
N GLY A 926 -14.26 -34.37 7.31
CA GLY A 926 -14.89 -34.53 8.62
C GLY A 926 -14.13 -33.81 9.74
N SER A 927 -14.84 -33.08 10.60
CA SER A 927 -14.25 -32.32 11.71
C SER A 927 -13.57 -33.18 12.79
N THR A 928 -13.90 -34.47 12.87
CA THR A 928 -13.31 -35.42 13.83
C THR A 928 -12.06 -36.16 13.31
N GLY A 929 -11.57 -35.80 12.11
CA GLY A 929 -10.32 -36.27 11.53
C GLY A 929 -10.43 -36.78 10.10
N PRO A 930 -9.30 -37.12 9.43
CA PRO A 930 -9.30 -37.67 8.08
C PRO A 930 -9.87 -39.10 8.05
N LEU A 931 -11.17 -39.22 7.75
CA LEU A 931 -11.95 -40.46 7.91
C LEU A 931 -11.66 -41.59 6.89
N HIS A 932 -10.83 -41.38 5.87
CA HIS A 932 -10.80 -42.27 4.69
C HIS A 932 -9.39 -42.66 4.22
N PHE A 933 -9.02 -43.92 4.47
CA PHE A 933 -7.82 -44.55 3.90
C PHE A 933 -8.03 -45.00 2.44
N ASP A 934 -9.27 -45.26 2.03
CA ASP A 934 -9.59 -45.87 0.72
C ASP A 934 -9.67 -44.87 -0.45
N LYS A 935 -9.62 -43.56 -0.18
CA LYS A 935 -9.72 -42.51 -1.20
C LYS A 935 -8.85 -41.30 -0.85
N PRO A 936 -8.00 -40.80 -1.78
CA PRO A 936 -7.13 -39.67 -1.51
C PRO A 936 -7.90 -38.34 -1.45
N GLN A 937 -7.66 -37.57 -0.39
CA GLN A 937 -8.07 -36.18 -0.25
C GLN A 937 -7.51 -35.33 -1.40
N GLN A 938 -8.37 -34.52 -2.01
CA GLN A 938 -8.07 -33.67 -3.18
C GLN A 938 -7.74 -32.24 -2.76
N PHE A 939 -8.50 -31.68 -1.82
CA PHE A 939 -8.22 -30.36 -1.26
C PHE A 939 -7.19 -30.44 -0.14
N VAL A 940 -5.95 -30.02 -0.39
CA VAL A 940 -4.87 -29.93 0.62
C VAL A 940 -4.20 -28.56 0.52
N VAL A 941 -4.21 -27.78 1.59
CA VAL A 941 -3.91 -26.34 1.56
C VAL A 941 -2.46 -26.02 1.19
N SER A 942 -1.49 -26.74 1.75
CA SER A 942 -0.06 -26.62 1.40
C SER A 942 0.24 -26.92 -0.06
N LYS A 943 -0.53 -27.81 -0.70
CA LYS A 943 -0.36 -28.22 -2.09
C LYS A 943 -1.04 -27.26 -3.07
N LEU A 944 -2.08 -26.56 -2.64
CA LEU A 944 -2.87 -25.67 -3.50
C LEU A 944 -2.47 -24.19 -3.34
N VAL A 945 -2.45 -23.68 -2.10
CA VAL A 945 -2.28 -22.24 -1.82
C VAL A 945 -1.19 -21.90 -0.77
N PRO A 946 0.02 -22.51 -0.82
CA PRO A 946 1.16 -22.11 0.01
C PRO A 946 1.62 -20.68 -0.34
N PHE A 947 2.58 -20.11 0.40
CA PHE A 947 3.12 -18.79 0.06
C PHE A 947 3.75 -18.80 -1.33
N GLY A 948 3.32 -17.87 -2.19
CA GLY A 948 3.70 -17.83 -3.60
C GLY A 948 3.11 -18.95 -4.48
N GLY A 949 2.13 -19.72 -3.96
CA GLY A 949 1.42 -20.77 -4.70
C GLY A 949 0.82 -20.25 -6.01
N LEU A 950 0.96 -21.01 -7.08
CA LEU A 950 0.70 -20.57 -8.45
C LEU A 950 -0.08 -21.65 -9.22
N ILE A 951 -1.25 -21.23 -9.69
CA ILE A 951 -2.20 -21.95 -10.55
C ILE A 951 -1.97 -21.43 -11.97
N LEU A 952 -1.77 -22.32 -12.93
CA LEU A 952 -1.51 -22.00 -14.33
C LEU A 952 -2.53 -22.71 -15.22
N VAL A 953 -3.23 -21.93 -16.04
CA VAL A 953 -4.06 -22.43 -17.14
C VAL A 953 -3.29 -22.24 -18.44
N GLU A 954 -2.94 -23.35 -19.09
CA GLU A 954 -2.34 -23.36 -20.41
C GLU A 954 -3.42 -23.55 -21.47
N LYS A 955 -3.39 -22.74 -22.53
CA LYS A 955 -4.10 -23.00 -23.79
C LYS A 955 -3.09 -23.55 -24.81
N LEU A 956 -3.40 -24.71 -25.38
CA LEU A 956 -2.54 -25.41 -26.34
C LEU A 956 -3.24 -25.49 -27.69
N SER A 957 -2.47 -25.30 -28.77
CA SER A 957 -2.88 -25.57 -30.14
C SER A 957 -2.19 -26.83 -30.62
N CYS A 958 -2.95 -27.81 -31.12
CA CYS A 958 -2.42 -29.11 -31.55
C CYS A 958 -2.71 -29.38 -33.03
N SER A 959 -1.70 -29.87 -33.75
CA SER A 959 -1.76 -30.29 -35.15
C SER A 959 -1.18 -31.70 -35.36
N GLY A 960 -1.12 -32.50 -34.31
CA GLY A 960 -0.57 -33.86 -34.33
C GLY A 960 -1.51 -34.89 -34.97
N PRO A 961 -1.09 -36.17 -35.07
CA PRO A 961 -1.97 -37.25 -35.52
C PRO A 961 -3.05 -37.57 -34.47
N GLU A 962 -2.68 -37.55 -33.19
CA GLU A 962 -3.51 -37.96 -32.04
C GLU A 962 -4.34 -36.81 -31.45
N LEU A 963 -3.77 -35.59 -31.38
CA LEU A 963 -4.40 -34.39 -30.81
C LEU A 963 -4.50 -33.30 -31.87
N LYS A 964 -5.70 -32.72 -32.04
CA LYS A 964 -6.01 -31.73 -33.10
C LYS A 964 -6.98 -30.67 -32.59
N GLY A 965 -6.66 -29.39 -32.84
CA GLY A 965 -7.44 -28.25 -32.39
C GLY A 965 -6.93 -27.65 -31.07
N GLU A 966 -7.76 -26.83 -30.43
CA GLU A 966 -7.40 -26.12 -29.20
C GLU A 966 -7.78 -26.93 -27.95
N TYR A 967 -6.88 -26.97 -26.96
CA TYR A 967 -7.05 -27.64 -25.67
C TYR A 967 -6.71 -26.71 -24.51
N VAL A 968 -7.20 -27.03 -23.32
CA VAL A 968 -6.90 -26.38 -22.04
C VAL A 968 -6.28 -27.41 -21.09
N ARG A 969 -5.24 -27.01 -20.35
CA ARG A 969 -4.63 -27.79 -19.27
C ARG A 969 -4.48 -26.93 -18.02
N ILE A 970 -4.65 -27.50 -16.83
CA ILE A 970 -4.43 -26.81 -15.56
C ILE A 970 -3.26 -27.46 -14.82
N ILE A 971 -2.33 -26.63 -14.34
CA ILE A 971 -1.16 -27.03 -13.55
C ILE A 971 -1.18 -26.20 -12.25
N ILE A 972 -1.12 -26.85 -11.09
CA ILE A 972 -1.08 -26.19 -9.78
C ILE A 972 0.20 -26.63 -9.07
N ASN A 973 1.05 -25.66 -8.73
CA ASN A 973 2.33 -25.95 -8.04
C ASN A 973 3.14 -27.08 -8.70
N ASP A 974 3.21 -26.99 -10.03
CA ASP A 974 3.89 -27.91 -10.97
C ASP A 974 3.26 -29.31 -11.14
N ALA A 975 2.23 -29.65 -10.36
CA ALA A 975 1.36 -30.80 -10.63
C ALA A 975 0.35 -30.50 -11.77
N THR A 976 0.36 -31.29 -12.85
CA THR A 976 -0.76 -31.31 -13.81
C THR A 976 -2.00 -31.89 -13.13
N ILE A 977 -3.14 -31.22 -13.28
CA ILE A 977 -4.40 -31.61 -12.64
C ILE A 977 -5.30 -32.34 -13.64
N SER A 978 -5.90 -33.46 -13.19
CA SER A 978 -6.94 -34.17 -13.96
C SER A 978 -8.21 -33.32 -14.03
N LEU A 979 -8.74 -33.11 -15.25
CA LEU A 979 -9.96 -32.34 -15.48
C LEU A 979 -11.21 -33.24 -15.51
N ASP A 980 -11.09 -34.53 -15.21
CA ASP A 980 -12.17 -35.52 -15.25
C ASP A 980 -13.30 -35.23 -14.24
N GLY A 981 -13.03 -34.42 -13.20
CA GLY A 981 -14.06 -33.87 -12.31
C GLY A 981 -15.04 -32.90 -13.00
N ILE A 982 -14.68 -32.37 -14.17
CA ILE A 982 -15.56 -31.62 -15.07
C ILE A 982 -16.16 -32.63 -16.08
N PRO A 983 -17.47 -32.96 -16.04
CA PRO A 983 -18.01 -34.09 -16.81
C PRO A 983 -17.85 -33.98 -18.34
N ALA A 984 -17.74 -32.77 -18.89
CA ALA A 984 -17.47 -32.55 -20.31
C ALA A 984 -16.01 -32.89 -20.72
N CYS A 985 -15.08 -32.89 -19.75
CA CYS A 985 -13.65 -33.14 -19.91
C CYS A 985 -13.23 -34.58 -19.52
N ALA A 986 -14.17 -35.47 -19.20
CA ALA A 986 -13.88 -36.84 -18.78
C ALA A 986 -12.96 -37.58 -19.78
N GLY A 987 -11.94 -38.26 -19.25
CA GLY A 987 -10.86 -38.88 -20.03
C GLY A 987 -9.63 -37.99 -20.26
N SER A 988 -9.61 -36.74 -19.76
CA SER A 988 -8.48 -35.81 -19.87
C SER A 988 -7.17 -36.38 -19.33
N GLU A 989 -7.22 -37.20 -18.28
CA GLU A 989 -6.06 -37.86 -17.68
C GLU A 989 -5.28 -38.70 -18.72
N ASN A 990 -6.01 -39.47 -19.53
CA ASN A 990 -5.45 -40.30 -20.61
C ASN A 990 -4.79 -39.47 -21.73
N ILE A 991 -5.11 -38.18 -21.84
CA ILE A 991 -4.52 -37.23 -22.78
C ILE A 991 -3.71 -36.13 -22.07
N ARG A 992 -2.98 -36.50 -21.01
CA ARG A 992 -2.03 -35.63 -20.26
C ARG A 992 -2.68 -34.42 -19.58
N GLY A 993 -3.90 -34.57 -19.06
CA GLY A 993 -4.65 -33.51 -18.37
C GLY A 993 -5.22 -32.44 -19.32
N LEU A 994 -5.33 -32.75 -20.61
CA LEU A 994 -5.90 -31.86 -21.62
C LEU A 994 -7.42 -32.05 -21.72
N CYS A 995 -8.17 -30.94 -21.74
CA CYS A 995 -9.57 -30.94 -22.16
C CYS A 995 -9.72 -30.13 -23.46
N PRO A 996 -10.45 -30.61 -24.48
CA PRO A 996 -10.77 -29.79 -25.67
C PRO A 996 -11.41 -28.46 -25.27
N LEU A 997 -11.08 -27.37 -25.96
CA LEU A 997 -11.52 -26.03 -25.55
C LEU A 997 -13.05 -25.89 -25.53
N ASP A 998 -13.77 -26.47 -26.49
CA ASP A 998 -15.25 -26.47 -26.51
C ASP A 998 -15.82 -27.19 -25.27
N LYS A 999 -15.21 -28.30 -24.87
CA LYS A 999 -15.60 -29.10 -23.70
C LYS A 999 -15.28 -28.41 -22.39
N PHE A 1000 -14.14 -27.72 -22.30
CA PHE A 1000 -13.83 -26.88 -21.14
C PHE A 1000 -14.86 -25.75 -21.00
N LEU A 1001 -15.18 -25.06 -22.10
CA LEU A 1001 -16.18 -23.98 -22.15
C LEU A 1001 -17.62 -24.45 -21.89
N GLN A 1002 -17.93 -25.71 -22.21
CA GLN A 1002 -19.17 -26.40 -21.81
C GLN A 1002 -19.17 -26.72 -20.31
N GLY A 1003 -18.03 -27.16 -19.76
CA GLY A 1003 -17.85 -27.42 -18.33
C GLY A 1003 -18.06 -26.19 -17.44
N GLN A 1004 -17.65 -25.00 -17.89
CA GLN A 1004 -17.82 -23.74 -17.16
C GLN A 1004 -19.26 -23.21 -17.16
N ALA A 1005 -20.28 -23.99 -17.58
CA ALA A 1005 -21.68 -23.58 -17.62
C ALA A 1005 -22.22 -23.00 -16.29
N TYR A 1006 -21.73 -23.49 -15.14
CA TYR A 1006 -22.14 -22.96 -13.83
C TYR A 1006 -21.72 -21.50 -13.63
N ALA A 1007 -20.45 -21.17 -13.88
CA ALA A 1007 -19.96 -19.79 -13.79
C ALA A 1007 -20.62 -18.89 -14.85
N ARG A 1008 -20.76 -19.40 -16.08
CA ARG A 1008 -21.39 -18.69 -17.20
C ARG A 1008 -22.90 -18.45 -17.01
N ALA A 1009 -23.55 -19.19 -16.12
CA ALA A 1009 -24.93 -18.95 -15.67
C ALA A 1009 -25.01 -18.00 -14.45
N GLY A 1010 -23.95 -17.25 -14.16
CA GLY A 1010 -23.86 -16.34 -13.01
C GLY A 1010 -23.70 -17.05 -11.66
N GLY A 1011 -23.40 -18.35 -11.63
CA GLY A 1011 -23.06 -19.10 -10.42
C GLY A 1011 -24.10 -19.07 -9.30
N SER A 1012 -25.38 -18.77 -9.57
CA SER A 1012 -26.41 -18.47 -8.56
C SER A 1012 -26.12 -17.26 -7.66
N PHE A 1013 -25.18 -16.39 -8.03
CA PHE A 1013 -24.66 -15.28 -7.20
C PHE A 1013 -25.77 -14.31 -6.75
N SER A 1014 -26.68 -13.91 -7.65
CA SER A 1014 -27.77 -12.99 -7.32
C SER A 1014 -28.63 -13.51 -6.16
N THR A 1015 -29.07 -14.76 -6.28
CA THR A 1015 -29.87 -15.43 -5.24
C THR A 1015 -29.08 -15.55 -3.95
N ILE A 1016 -27.93 -16.23 -3.94
CA ILE A 1016 -27.29 -16.55 -2.66
C ILE A 1016 -26.66 -15.34 -1.95
N CYS A 1017 -26.36 -14.24 -2.66
CA CYS A 1017 -25.78 -13.05 -2.06
C CYS A 1017 -26.81 -12.01 -1.58
N PHE A 1018 -27.99 -11.95 -2.20
CA PHE A 1018 -28.94 -10.84 -2.00
C PHE A 1018 -30.40 -11.26 -1.76
N GLU A 1019 -30.82 -12.46 -2.17
CA GLU A 1019 -32.18 -12.96 -1.89
C GLU A 1019 -32.17 -13.66 -0.53
N MET A 1020 -32.98 -13.17 0.42
CA MET A 1020 -33.03 -13.72 1.77
C MET A 1020 -33.69 -15.11 1.78
N THR A 1021 -32.94 -16.11 2.18
CA THR A 1021 -33.39 -17.48 2.51
C THR A 1021 -33.57 -17.65 4.01
#